data_AF-L2FKV1-F1
#
_entry.id   AF-L2FKV1-F1
#
_cell.length_a   1.000
_cell.length_b   1.000
_cell.length_c   1.000
_cell.angle_alpha   90.00
_cell.angle_beta   90.00
_cell.angle_gamma   90.00
#
_symmetry.space_group_name_H-M   'P 1'
#
loop_
_entity.id
_entity.type
_entity.pdbx_description
1 polymer ?
#
loop_
_entity_poly.entity_id
_entity_poly.type
_entity_poly.pdbx_seq_one_letter_code
_entity_poly.pdbx_strand_id
1 'polypeptide(L)'
;MSSRYASEAASPEPLDQPLSFPFSTKTAKNRFLKSAMAENLATWSGSEPSKRGVPTPELVEVYRRWGEGPNNFGVIVTGNIDVEFDYMSSIGDMIITPECKTEGERFEGFKAVAAAGKADGSLMLGQVTHAGRQVQKKIQPNPISASAVVLEPKMGMEFGKPREASKEDINRVIEGFAHAAEYLDKAGFDGIQLHAAHGYLIAQFLSRTTNHRTDEYGIQTLENRTRLIADIGKAIRARTSPDFILSAKLNSVEFQDGGVTPDEARELCAFLSELGFDFLEISGGTYEALGMSWTKESTRKREGFFLEFAETVVAGLGDRDTRKTKAYIVGGMRTVGAMVKALDIVDGVALGRPGAQEFRIASDILEGRITGAIRPVQMMEDDFGFGLTAAGAHIRQVSKGQEPFDSSDLAATGTFASDMQAWYQDMIADGDKLEHHGGVDFSGKTVPYGGVTTAQAPTKVSELESRLASIEKQLQQALDANRQHSNQTSTQPSTAPSSTESINGRGQSAESIEFVDHVSSSESPSEWVTEPEKPKLPPLEEIMPIIDEFFNRYNCVMPLFDPPTFMRMLSNWYVPSSGQSTAVWAAVNIAMALGYRCTLKEQGNLDALVDDQKVMYHMRNVQSVVSDLVTREEDLLGLQVLLGMVVLFLGTKDPKPASVVIGTAVRLAHRMHLHDKESLQYFSPEVARQRARLFWITYIMDKEISLKSKTPSFQLDVDIDLPLPERDPEDAAGIVFARNGSKFNYFRARVELSHIAGKVYDQLYSTRARKVSQQDRQLRVTRLEEMLENWRRNLPPEFQIDSALQCLDSLPIVHMSLLYHSYFTAMVMTHGIYSHDADWVRRISSYSQMTIKDLDSSPSSSCGHQNPPLPLGWAKCAELSRSCMKLFVESPKTDCSIWSNSCAHFSGLIILLANMFVFPDHPHLMTDNELANQALRLFELMLSMKSYEDYESFHRLHEVVKELHRRALEAVEEVTRKQKEQAEAAAVAASAMDTGLPFGAQLEDEVEFFRDAEAAALEGPFVGTFVPASPFATTSWGLEGLQSEVGQVPSLATYSPF
;
A
#
# COMPACT_ATOMS: atom_id res chain seq x y z
N MET A 1 -16.28 -28.40 9.84
CA MET A 1 -15.92 -28.45 8.41
C MET A 1 -15.04 -27.25 8.13
N SER A 2 -14.08 -27.36 7.22
CA SER A 2 -13.21 -26.24 6.81
C SER A 2 -14.03 -25.07 6.27
N SER A 3 -13.62 -23.83 6.55
CA SER A 3 -14.16 -22.66 5.87
C SER A 3 -13.70 -22.65 4.41
N ARG A 4 -14.55 -22.17 3.48
CA ARG A 4 -14.26 -22.14 2.04
C ARG A 4 -14.69 -20.82 1.41
N TYR A 5 -14.09 -20.47 0.28
CA TYR A 5 -14.55 -19.36 -0.54
C TYR A 5 -15.89 -19.70 -1.20
N ALA A 6 -16.88 -18.81 -1.09
CA ALA A 6 -18.18 -18.96 -1.72
C ALA A 6 -18.09 -18.61 -3.21
N SER A 7 -18.57 -19.50 -4.07
CA SER A 7 -18.54 -19.37 -5.53
C SER A 7 -19.89 -18.91 -6.09
N GLU A 8 -19.87 -18.16 -7.18
CA GLU A 8 -20.99 -18.12 -8.12
C GLU A 8 -21.24 -19.53 -8.70
N ALA A 9 -22.48 -19.85 -9.05
CA ALA A 9 -22.85 -21.17 -9.56
C ALA A 9 -22.34 -21.37 -11.00
N ALA A 10 -21.39 -22.28 -11.19
CA ALA A 10 -20.81 -22.64 -12.49
C ALA A 10 -20.57 -24.16 -12.58
N SER A 11 -20.68 -24.73 -13.79
CA SER A 11 -20.27 -26.11 -14.05
C SER A 11 -18.74 -26.19 -14.13
N PRO A 12 -18.07 -27.17 -13.49
CA PRO A 12 -16.63 -27.40 -13.66
C PRO A 12 -16.28 -28.07 -15.00
N GLU A 13 -17.26 -28.54 -15.78
CA GLU A 13 -17.07 -29.22 -17.08
C GLU A 13 -16.11 -28.51 -18.07
N PRO A 14 -16.08 -27.17 -18.20
CA PRO A 14 -15.10 -26.50 -19.06
C PRO A 14 -13.65 -26.68 -18.59
N LEU A 15 -13.42 -26.81 -17.28
CA LEU A 15 -12.11 -27.07 -16.68
C LEU A 15 -11.66 -28.52 -16.87
N ASP A 16 -12.59 -29.48 -16.99
CA ASP A 16 -12.28 -30.89 -17.23
C ASP A 16 -11.81 -31.17 -18.67
N GLN A 17 -12.10 -30.26 -19.62
CA GLN A 17 -11.77 -30.46 -21.02
C GLN A 17 -10.25 -30.60 -21.24
N PRO A 18 -9.78 -31.57 -22.03
CA PRO A 18 -8.36 -31.75 -22.31
C PRO A 18 -7.79 -30.56 -23.10
N LEU A 19 -6.52 -30.24 -22.87
CA LEU A 19 -5.83 -29.13 -23.52
C LEU A 19 -4.61 -29.63 -24.31
N SER A 20 -4.71 -29.59 -25.65
CA SER A 20 -3.63 -29.99 -26.55
C SER A 20 -2.60 -28.89 -26.77
N PHE A 21 -1.32 -29.29 -26.78
CA PHE A 21 -0.14 -28.47 -27.04
C PHE A 21 0.39 -28.76 -28.46
N PRO A 22 0.16 -27.88 -29.45
CA PRO A 22 0.32 -28.26 -30.87
C PRO A 22 1.77 -28.36 -31.37
N PHE A 23 2.78 -27.89 -30.64
CA PHE A 23 4.18 -28.01 -31.07
C PHE A 23 4.80 -29.31 -30.57
N SER A 24 4.52 -29.70 -29.32
CA SER A 24 4.95 -30.95 -28.70
C SER A 24 4.02 -32.15 -28.89
N THR A 25 2.88 -31.98 -29.60
CA THR A 25 1.78 -32.97 -29.78
C THR A 25 1.08 -33.51 -28.52
N LYS A 26 1.66 -33.34 -27.33
CA LYS A 26 1.11 -33.68 -26.02
C LYS A 26 -0.27 -33.06 -25.77
N THR A 27 -1.05 -33.67 -24.88
CA THR A 27 -2.33 -33.15 -24.42
C THR A 27 -2.45 -33.33 -22.91
N ALA A 28 -2.70 -32.24 -22.19
CA ALA A 28 -3.03 -32.27 -20.77
C ALA A 28 -4.44 -32.84 -20.59
N LYS A 29 -4.63 -33.75 -19.63
CA LYS A 29 -5.91 -34.44 -19.40
C LYS A 29 -7.06 -33.50 -19.04
N ASN A 30 -6.78 -32.32 -18.47
CA ASN A 30 -7.73 -31.24 -18.21
C ASN A 30 -7.00 -29.88 -18.13
N ARG A 31 -7.71 -28.79 -17.79
CA ARG A 31 -7.21 -27.41 -17.78
C ARG A 31 -6.55 -26.95 -16.47
N PHE A 32 -6.34 -27.82 -15.48
CA PHE A 32 -5.65 -27.48 -14.24
C PHE A 32 -4.13 -27.66 -14.34
N LEU A 33 -3.39 -26.69 -13.80
CA LEU A 33 -1.93 -26.76 -13.63
C LEU A 33 -1.54 -26.58 -12.15
N LYS A 34 -0.73 -27.47 -11.58
CA LYS A 34 -0.03 -27.21 -10.32
C LYS A 34 1.14 -26.28 -10.64
N SER A 35 1.08 -25.05 -10.14
CA SER A 35 2.14 -24.06 -10.31
C SER A 35 3.41 -24.54 -9.63
N ALA A 36 4.55 -24.13 -10.19
CA ALA A 36 5.80 -24.11 -9.45
C ALA A 36 5.62 -23.43 -8.08
N MET A 37 6.21 -24.05 -7.06
CA MET A 37 6.31 -23.58 -5.67
C MET A 37 7.63 -24.15 -5.15
N ALA A 38 8.49 -23.35 -4.52
CA ALA A 38 9.75 -23.89 -3.98
C ALA A 38 9.45 -24.93 -2.89
N GLU A 39 9.85 -26.18 -3.12
CA GLU A 39 9.63 -27.26 -2.14
C GLU A 39 10.71 -27.29 -1.05
N ASN A 40 11.95 -26.89 -1.37
CA ASN A 40 13.09 -26.81 -0.45
C ASN A 40 13.42 -28.14 0.30
N LEU A 41 13.20 -29.27 -0.37
CA LEU A 41 13.38 -30.64 0.12
C LEU A 41 14.54 -31.41 -0.54
N ALA A 42 15.17 -30.89 -1.60
CA ALA A 42 16.35 -31.52 -2.20
C ALA A 42 17.57 -31.43 -1.26
N THR A 43 18.58 -32.27 -1.49
CA THR A 43 19.76 -32.33 -0.62
C THR A 43 20.52 -31.01 -0.55
N TRP A 44 21.18 -30.77 0.59
CA TRP A 44 22.04 -29.62 0.80
C TRP A 44 23.43 -30.03 1.30
N SER A 45 24.43 -29.21 0.99
CA SER A 45 25.75 -29.27 1.59
C SER A 45 26.42 -27.90 1.45
N GLY A 46 26.80 -27.28 2.57
CA GLY A 46 27.58 -26.04 2.54
C GLY A 46 28.94 -26.24 1.86
N SER A 47 29.62 -27.35 2.14
CA SER A 47 31.02 -27.62 1.76
C SER A 47 31.22 -28.35 0.42
N GLU A 48 30.25 -29.13 -0.07
CA GLU A 48 30.38 -29.93 -1.30
C GLU A 48 29.29 -29.56 -2.33
N PRO A 49 29.56 -28.61 -3.25
CA PRO A 49 28.57 -28.13 -4.22
C PRO A 49 27.89 -29.25 -5.03
N SER A 50 28.63 -30.27 -5.45
CA SER A 50 28.12 -31.42 -6.21
C SER A 50 27.11 -32.31 -5.47
N LYS A 51 26.99 -32.17 -4.14
CA LYS A 51 25.98 -32.84 -3.30
C LYS A 51 24.70 -32.01 -3.10
N ARG A 52 24.63 -30.77 -3.60
CA ARG A 52 23.44 -29.90 -3.50
C ARG A 52 22.39 -30.25 -4.56
N GLY A 53 21.11 -30.17 -4.23
CA GLY A 53 20.00 -30.28 -5.17
C GLY A 53 19.74 -31.67 -5.76
N VAL A 54 20.14 -32.75 -5.08
CA VAL A 54 19.73 -34.12 -5.42
C VAL A 54 18.29 -34.34 -4.93
N PRO A 55 17.36 -34.86 -5.76
CA PRO A 55 16.00 -35.14 -5.30
C PRO A 55 15.97 -36.21 -4.20
N THR A 56 15.24 -35.93 -3.11
CA THR A 56 15.10 -36.81 -1.94
C THR A 56 13.85 -37.70 -2.04
N PRO A 57 13.79 -38.83 -1.29
CA PRO A 57 12.58 -39.64 -1.18
C PRO A 57 11.35 -38.84 -0.71
N GLU A 58 11.56 -37.90 0.20
CA GLU A 58 10.55 -36.97 0.71
C GLU A 58 10.01 -36.07 -0.42
N LEU A 59 10.87 -35.55 -1.28
CA LEU A 59 10.45 -34.77 -2.46
C LEU A 59 9.69 -35.64 -3.48
N VAL A 60 10.11 -36.89 -3.68
CA VAL A 60 9.38 -37.86 -4.53
C VAL A 60 7.98 -38.13 -3.98
N GLU A 61 7.79 -38.26 -2.66
CA GLU A 61 6.47 -38.43 -2.05
C GLU A 61 5.55 -37.23 -2.30
N VAL A 62 6.05 -35.99 -2.24
CA VAL A 62 5.25 -34.80 -2.56
C VAL A 62 4.72 -34.86 -4.01
N TYR A 63 5.57 -35.19 -4.98
CA TYR A 63 5.13 -35.33 -6.37
C TYR A 63 4.22 -36.55 -6.58
N ARG A 64 4.43 -37.64 -5.84
CA ARG A 64 3.52 -38.79 -5.82
C ARG A 64 2.13 -38.39 -5.32
N ARG A 65 2.03 -37.53 -4.31
CA ARG A 65 0.75 -37.02 -3.78
C ARG A 65 0.05 -36.02 -4.69
N TRP A 66 0.74 -35.34 -5.61
CA TRP A 66 0.09 -34.58 -6.70
C TRP A 66 -0.23 -35.44 -7.94
N GLY A 67 0.51 -36.53 -8.17
CA GLY A 67 0.42 -37.39 -9.36
C GLY A 67 -0.45 -38.65 -9.22
N GLU A 68 -0.79 -39.08 -8.00
CA GLU A 68 -1.64 -40.25 -7.72
C GLU A 68 -3.12 -39.99 -8.09
N GLY A 69 -3.79 -41.03 -8.61
CA GLY A 69 -5.14 -41.00 -9.20
C GLY A 69 -6.27 -40.23 -8.50
N PRO A 70 -6.38 -40.15 -7.15
CA PRO A 70 -7.36 -39.25 -6.51
C PRO A 70 -7.07 -37.76 -6.71
N ASN A 71 -5.98 -37.37 -7.39
CA ASN A 71 -5.59 -36.00 -7.73
C ASN A 71 -5.55 -35.84 -9.25
N ASN A 72 -6.34 -34.92 -9.80
CA ASN A 72 -6.50 -34.80 -11.26
C ASN A 72 -6.00 -33.46 -11.82
N PHE A 73 -4.68 -33.20 -11.74
CA PHE A 73 -4.06 -32.08 -12.44
C PHE A 73 -3.71 -32.44 -13.89
N GLY A 74 -4.04 -31.59 -14.86
CA GLY A 74 -3.63 -31.76 -16.26
C GLY A 74 -2.13 -31.61 -16.47
N VAL A 75 -1.52 -30.63 -15.79
CA VAL A 75 -0.08 -30.36 -15.78
C VAL A 75 0.43 -30.19 -14.34
N ILE A 76 1.60 -30.72 -14.04
CA ILE A 76 2.31 -30.54 -12.76
C ILE A 76 3.67 -29.91 -13.08
N VAL A 77 3.98 -28.78 -12.44
CA VAL A 77 5.27 -28.09 -12.58
C VAL A 77 6.05 -28.17 -11.26
N THR A 78 7.35 -28.47 -11.33
CA THR A 78 8.21 -28.48 -10.14
C THR A 78 8.40 -27.08 -9.55
N GLY A 79 8.89 -26.99 -8.30
CA GLY A 79 9.68 -25.83 -7.87
C GLY A 79 10.97 -25.66 -8.70
N ASN A 80 11.83 -24.72 -8.27
CA ASN A 80 13.04 -24.39 -9.03
C ASN A 80 13.96 -25.61 -9.23
N ILE A 81 14.48 -25.68 -10.45
CA ILE A 81 15.63 -26.49 -10.85
C ILE A 81 16.71 -25.49 -11.31
N ASP A 82 17.67 -25.18 -10.46
CA ASP A 82 18.71 -24.21 -10.81
C ASP A 82 19.81 -24.84 -11.68
N VAL A 83 20.36 -24.06 -12.61
CA VAL A 83 21.36 -24.55 -13.59
C VAL A 83 22.82 -24.48 -13.12
N GLU A 84 23.06 -24.06 -11.88
CA GLU A 84 24.40 -23.95 -11.26
C GLU A 84 24.36 -24.28 -9.77
N PHE A 85 25.43 -24.87 -9.22
CA PHE A 85 25.53 -25.18 -7.79
C PHE A 85 25.65 -23.97 -6.87
N ASP A 86 25.98 -22.78 -7.39
CA ASP A 86 26.22 -21.54 -6.62
C ASP A 86 25.35 -20.35 -7.08
N TYR A 87 24.38 -20.56 -8.00
CA TYR A 87 23.40 -19.53 -8.40
C TYR A 87 21.96 -19.96 -8.09
N MET A 88 21.79 -20.71 -7.00
CA MET A 88 20.50 -21.25 -6.60
C MET A 88 19.52 -20.17 -6.14
N SER A 89 18.24 -20.44 -6.36
CA SER A 89 17.13 -19.57 -6.02
C SER A 89 16.72 -19.70 -4.55
N SER A 90 16.87 -20.90 -3.96
CA SER A 90 16.74 -21.15 -2.52
C SER A 90 17.48 -22.45 -2.12
N ILE A 91 17.75 -22.63 -0.83
CA ILE A 91 18.44 -23.82 -0.30
C ILE A 91 17.49 -25.03 -0.33
N GLY A 92 17.98 -26.15 -0.86
CA GLY A 92 17.16 -27.35 -1.08
C GLY A 92 16.25 -27.28 -2.31
N ASP A 93 16.44 -26.29 -3.19
CA ASP A 93 15.92 -26.36 -4.56
C ASP A 93 16.69 -27.45 -5.36
N MET A 94 16.09 -27.99 -6.41
CA MET A 94 16.73 -29.00 -7.25
C MET A 94 17.81 -28.37 -8.14
N ILE A 95 18.84 -29.12 -8.54
CA ILE A 95 19.94 -28.57 -9.36
C ILE A 95 20.33 -29.52 -10.49
N ILE A 96 20.44 -29.00 -11.71
CA ILE A 96 20.99 -29.69 -12.89
C ILE A 96 21.97 -28.77 -13.62
N THR A 97 23.27 -29.00 -13.43
CA THR A 97 24.33 -28.30 -14.16
C THR A 97 24.82 -29.12 -15.37
N PRO A 98 25.52 -28.53 -16.36
CA PRO A 98 26.18 -29.27 -17.45
C PRO A 98 27.11 -30.41 -17.02
N GLU A 99 27.70 -30.33 -15.82
CA GLU A 99 28.55 -31.37 -15.25
C GLU A 99 27.73 -32.55 -14.66
N CYS A 100 26.41 -32.37 -14.49
CA CYS A 100 25.50 -33.43 -14.03
C CYS A 100 25.22 -34.43 -15.16
N LYS A 101 25.67 -35.67 -14.99
CA LYS A 101 25.42 -36.75 -15.96
C LYS A 101 24.02 -37.37 -15.83
N THR A 102 23.54 -37.95 -16.92
CA THR A 102 22.32 -38.78 -16.97
C THR A 102 22.61 -40.22 -16.51
N GLU A 103 23.26 -40.36 -15.35
CA GLU A 103 23.53 -41.61 -14.65
C GLU A 103 23.71 -41.35 -13.14
N GLY A 104 23.50 -42.37 -12.31
CA GLY A 104 23.71 -42.29 -10.86
C GLY A 104 22.58 -41.61 -10.08
N GLU A 105 22.82 -41.39 -8.78
CA GLU A 105 21.83 -41.02 -7.75
C GLU A 105 20.95 -39.83 -8.15
N ARG A 106 21.56 -38.72 -8.63
CA ARG A 106 20.83 -37.53 -9.09
C ARG A 106 19.85 -37.85 -10.22
N PHE A 107 20.29 -38.61 -11.22
CA PHE A 107 19.46 -38.94 -12.38
C PHE A 107 18.31 -39.89 -12.01
N GLU A 108 18.58 -40.89 -11.16
CA GLU A 108 17.55 -41.77 -10.63
C GLU A 108 16.54 -41.03 -9.73
N GLY A 109 16.98 -40.04 -8.96
CA GLY A 109 16.11 -39.13 -8.21
C GLY A 109 15.18 -38.31 -9.11
N PHE A 110 15.70 -37.71 -10.19
CA PHE A 110 14.87 -36.99 -11.17
C PHE A 110 13.89 -37.92 -11.90
N LYS A 111 14.31 -39.15 -12.25
CA LYS A 111 13.42 -40.18 -12.82
C LYS A 111 12.31 -40.59 -11.84
N ALA A 112 12.62 -40.70 -10.54
CA ALA A 112 11.63 -41.00 -9.52
C ALA A 112 10.60 -39.86 -9.37
N VAL A 113 11.04 -38.60 -9.38
CA VAL A 113 10.15 -37.41 -9.41
C VAL A 113 9.26 -37.42 -10.66
N ALA A 114 9.83 -37.68 -11.85
CA ALA A 114 9.07 -37.75 -13.09
C ALA A 114 8.02 -38.86 -13.07
N ALA A 115 8.41 -40.08 -12.67
CA ALA A 115 7.49 -41.22 -12.58
C ALA A 115 6.38 -41.01 -11.54
N ALA A 116 6.69 -40.39 -10.40
CA ALA A 116 5.74 -40.12 -9.34
C ALA A 116 4.70 -39.07 -9.74
N GLY A 117 5.12 -37.96 -10.36
CA GLY A 117 4.20 -36.91 -10.84
C GLY A 117 3.32 -37.36 -12.00
N LYS A 118 3.79 -38.30 -12.83
CA LYS A 118 3.08 -38.78 -14.03
C LYS A 118 2.20 -40.02 -13.81
N ALA A 119 2.17 -40.56 -12.59
CA ALA A 119 1.62 -41.88 -12.29
C ALA A 119 0.24 -42.14 -12.92
N ASP A 120 -0.70 -41.20 -12.73
CA ASP A 120 -2.06 -41.27 -13.29
C ASP A 120 -2.31 -40.22 -14.39
N GLY A 121 -1.33 -40.04 -15.29
CA GLY A 121 -1.52 -39.36 -16.60
C GLY A 121 -1.44 -37.83 -16.59
N SER A 122 -0.95 -37.23 -15.51
CA SER A 122 -0.59 -35.80 -15.46
C SER A 122 0.68 -35.54 -16.28
N LEU A 123 0.78 -34.43 -17.02
CA LEU A 123 2.03 -34.05 -17.70
C LEU A 123 2.99 -33.37 -16.71
N MET A 124 4.25 -33.82 -16.66
CA MET A 124 5.20 -33.36 -15.64
C MET A 124 6.33 -32.51 -16.24
N LEU A 125 6.46 -31.27 -15.78
CA LEU A 125 7.41 -30.27 -16.28
C LEU A 125 8.38 -29.82 -15.18
N GLY A 126 9.66 -29.72 -15.53
CA GLY A 126 10.66 -29.08 -14.67
C GLY A 126 10.66 -27.56 -14.87
N GLN A 127 10.42 -26.76 -13.82
CA GLN A 127 10.70 -25.33 -13.87
C GLN A 127 12.21 -25.10 -13.68
N VAL A 128 12.88 -24.59 -14.71
CA VAL A 128 14.32 -24.35 -14.69
C VAL A 128 14.59 -22.85 -14.50
N THR A 129 15.51 -22.54 -13.59
CA THR A 129 15.74 -21.20 -13.05
C THR A 129 17.25 -20.89 -12.99
N HIS A 130 17.58 -19.60 -12.87
CA HIS A 130 18.89 -19.11 -12.48
C HIS A 130 18.69 -17.81 -11.70
N ALA A 131 19.16 -17.74 -10.44
CA ALA A 131 18.82 -16.63 -9.55
C ALA A 131 19.32 -15.26 -10.04
N GLY A 132 20.50 -15.21 -10.68
CA GLY A 132 21.12 -13.95 -11.10
C GLY A 132 21.39 -13.03 -9.90
N ARG A 133 20.98 -11.76 -9.94
CA ARG A 133 21.11 -10.85 -8.77
C ARG A 133 20.27 -11.21 -7.53
N GLN A 134 19.45 -12.27 -7.57
CA GLN A 134 18.61 -12.70 -6.44
C GLN A 134 19.25 -13.82 -5.57
N VAL A 135 20.45 -14.31 -5.90
CA VAL A 135 21.15 -15.27 -5.02
C VAL A 135 21.63 -14.60 -3.73
N GLN A 136 21.55 -15.33 -2.61
CA GLN A 136 22.02 -14.84 -1.33
C GLN A 136 23.54 -14.60 -1.33
N LYS A 137 23.96 -13.49 -0.73
CA LYS A 137 25.36 -13.04 -0.61
C LYS A 137 26.30 -14.09 0.02
N LYS A 138 25.76 -14.92 0.92
CA LYS A 138 26.49 -16.00 1.62
C LYS A 138 26.85 -17.18 0.70
N ILE A 139 26.05 -17.40 -0.36
CA ILE A 139 26.25 -18.46 -1.35
C ILE A 139 27.12 -17.93 -2.50
N GLN A 140 26.76 -16.76 -3.04
CA GLN A 140 27.49 -16.12 -4.12
C GLN A 140 27.57 -14.61 -3.91
N PRO A 141 28.73 -14.06 -3.51
CA PRO A 141 28.86 -12.63 -3.21
C PRO A 141 28.95 -11.75 -4.46
N ASN A 142 29.32 -12.29 -5.64
CA ASN A 142 29.51 -11.52 -6.89
C ASN A 142 28.77 -12.13 -8.10
N PRO A 143 27.42 -12.25 -8.06
CA PRO A 143 26.65 -12.95 -9.08
C PRO A 143 26.60 -12.24 -10.45
N ILE A 144 26.10 -12.91 -11.47
CA ILE A 144 25.80 -12.31 -12.77
C ILE A 144 24.38 -11.74 -12.82
N SER A 145 24.20 -10.72 -13.65
CA SER A 145 22.92 -10.09 -14.01
C SER A 145 23.03 -9.51 -15.43
N ALA A 146 21.92 -9.06 -16.01
CA ALA A 146 21.95 -8.36 -17.30
C ALA A 146 22.90 -7.16 -17.27
N SER A 147 22.81 -6.34 -16.21
CA SER A 147 23.77 -5.31 -15.82
C SER A 147 23.99 -5.27 -14.30
N ALA A 148 25.01 -4.54 -13.85
CA ALA A 148 25.45 -4.45 -12.44
C ALA A 148 24.53 -3.63 -11.52
N VAL A 149 23.23 -3.90 -11.56
CA VAL A 149 22.18 -3.25 -10.74
C VAL A 149 21.96 -4.06 -9.46
N VAL A 150 22.38 -3.52 -8.32
CA VAL A 150 22.23 -4.16 -6.99
C VAL A 150 20.75 -4.43 -6.67
N LEU A 151 20.46 -5.48 -5.92
CA LEU A 151 19.17 -5.68 -5.26
C LEU A 151 19.32 -5.39 -3.77
N GLU A 152 18.55 -4.44 -3.26
CA GLU A 152 18.59 -4.05 -1.84
C GLU A 152 18.09 -5.19 -0.92
N PRO A 153 18.57 -5.28 0.34
CA PRO A 153 18.16 -6.32 1.28
C PRO A 153 16.65 -6.41 1.48
N LYS A 154 16.09 -7.61 1.43
CA LYS A 154 14.62 -7.80 1.45
C LYS A 154 14.21 -9.16 2.02
N MET A 155 13.07 -9.21 2.71
CA MET A 155 12.55 -10.41 3.39
C MET A 155 13.57 -11.06 4.35
N GLY A 156 14.45 -10.26 4.97
CA GLY A 156 15.52 -10.74 5.85
C GLY A 156 16.77 -11.28 5.12
N MET A 157 16.81 -11.25 3.78
CA MET A 157 17.94 -11.74 3.00
C MET A 157 18.85 -10.59 2.49
N GLU A 158 20.16 -10.83 2.52
CA GLU A 158 21.16 -10.02 1.80
C GLU A 158 21.54 -10.71 0.48
N PHE A 159 21.54 -9.95 -0.62
CA PHE A 159 21.86 -10.44 -1.96
C PHE A 159 23.31 -10.16 -2.36
N GLY A 160 23.89 -11.01 -3.22
CA GLY A 160 25.23 -10.79 -3.77
C GLY A 160 25.28 -9.53 -4.65
N LYS A 161 26.40 -8.82 -4.68
CA LYS A 161 26.57 -7.62 -5.51
C LYS A 161 26.78 -8.03 -6.97
N PRO A 162 25.82 -7.80 -7.89
CA PRO A 162 25.92 -8.35 -9.22
C PRO A 162 26.97 -7.61 -10.08
N ARG A 163 27.65 -8.38 -10.92
CA ARG A 163 28.39 -7.90 -12.09
C ARG A 163 27.55 -8.10 -13.34
N GLU A 164 27.89 -7.34 -14.38
CA GLU A 164 27.35 -7.57 -15.72
C GLU A 164 27.83 -8.93 -16.27
N ALA A 165 26.94 -9.67 -16.92
CA ALA A 165 27.27 -10.93 -17.57
C ALA A 165 28.13 -10.71 -18.83
N SER A 166 29.23 -11.46 -18.94
CA SER A 166 30.03 -11.60 -20.16
C SER A 166 29.32 -12.49 -21.19
N LYS A 167 29.87 -12.58 -22.40
CA LYS A 167 29.33 -13.48 -23.44
C LYS A 167 29.57 -14.94 -23.07
N GLU A 168 30.65 -15.20 -22.34
CA GLU A 168 31.02 -16.49 -21.78
C GLU A 168 30.01 -16.93 -20.69
N ASP A 169 29.61 -16.02 -19.80
CA ASP A 169 28.54 -16.28 -18.81
C ASP A 169 27.20 -16.57 -19.51
N ILE A 170 26.83 -15.74 -20.50
CA ILE A 170 25.57 -15.92 -21.27
C ILE A 170 25.56 -17.26 -22.00
N ASN A 171 26.67 -17.65 -22.64
CA ASN A 171 26.82 -18.95 -23.27
C ASN A 171 26.71 -20.11 -22.25
N ARG A 172 27.29 -19.97 -21.04
CA ARG A 172 27.22 -21.00 -19.98
C ARG A 172 25.82 -21.10 -19.35
N VAL A 173 25.04 -20.01 -19.36
CA VAL A 173 23.60 -20.02 -19.02
C VAL A 173 22.79 -20.74 -20.11
N ILE A 174 23.00 -20.41 -21.39
CA ILE A 174 22.33 -21.10 -22.51
C ILE A 174 22.63 -22.60 -22.49
N GLU A 175 23.89 -22.98 -22.25
CA GLU A 175 24.33 -24.37 -22.08
C GLU A 175 23.63 -25.03 -20.89
N GLY A 176 23.58 -24.37 -19.72
CA GLY A 176 22.91 -24.88 -18.52
C GLY A 176 21.44 -25.19 -18.74
N PHE A 177 20.68 -24.27 -19.35
CA PHE A 177 19.27 -24.49 -19.66
C PHE A 177 19.05 -25.59 -20.72
N ALA A 178 19.89 -25.63 -21.76
CA ALA A 178 19.78 -26.64 -22.82
C ALA A 178 20.12 -28.05 -22.33
N HIS A 179 21.16 -28.19 -21.51
CA HIS A 179 21.53 -29.43 -20.84
C HIS A 179 20.48 -29.87 -19.82
N ALA A 180 19.94 -28.95 -19.01
CA ALA A 180 18.87 -29.26 -18.07
C ALA A 180 17.61 -29.80 -18.78
N ALA A 181 17.23 -29.24 -19.93
CA ALA A 181 16.13 -29.77 -20.73
C ALA A 181 16.41 -31.19 -21.27
N GLU A 182 17.59 -31.42 -21.85
CA GLU A 182 18.02 -32.75 -22.33
C GLU A 182 18.08 -33.79 -21.20
N TYR A 183 18.47 -33.37 -19.99
CA TYR A 183 18.50 -34.18 -18.79
C TYR A 183 17.10 -34.57 -18.32
N LEU A 184 16.16 -33.62 -18.32
CA LEU A 184 14.76 -33.82 -17.92
C LEU A 184 14.00 -34.72 -18.91
N ASP A 185 14.19 -34.52 -20.21
CA ASP A 185 13.66 -35.37 -21.29
C ASP A 185 14.11 -36.84 -21.10
N LYS A 186 15.41 -37.06 -20.90
CA LYS A 186 15.98 -38.39 -20.60
C LYS A 186 15.55 -38.96 -19.24
N ALA A 187 15.21 -38.11 -18.27
CA ALA A 187 14.64 -38.52 -16.99
C ALA A 187 13.13 -38.85 -17.08
N GLY A 188 12.48 -38.58 -18.22
CA GLY A 188 11.08 -38.92 -18.47
C GLY A 188 10.07 -37.82 -18.14
N PHE A 189 10.51 -36.57 -17.91
CA PHE A 189 9.63 -35.41 -17.88
C PHE A 189 8.97 -35.20 -19.25
N ASP A 190 7.80 -34.57 -19.30
CA ASP A 190 7.15 -34.18 -20.56
C ASP A 190 7.63 -32.83 -21.09
N GLY A 191 8.37 -32.05 -20.28
CA GLY A 191 8.83 -30.73 -20.72
C GLY A 191 9.61 -29.93 -19.69
N ILE A 192 9.87 -28.68 -20.08
CA ILE A 192 10.54 -27.63 -19.32
C ILE A 192 9.65 -26.38 -19.22
N GLN A 193 9.75 -25.65 -18.11
CA GLN A 193 9.26 -24.29 -17.97
C GLN A 193 10.41 -23.35 -17.65
N LEU A 194 10.68 -22.37 -18.53
CA LEU A 194 11.68 -21.33 -18.29
C LEU A 194 11.16 -20.31 -17.28
N HIS A 195 11.89 -20.07 -16.19
CA HIS A 195 11.51 -19.04 -15.23
C HIS A 195 11.92 -17.63 -15.71
N ALA A 196 11.01 -16.96 -16.41
CA ALA A 196 11.18 -15.62 -16.99
C ALA A 196 10.26 -14.58 -16.31
N ALA A 197 10.18 -14.67 -14.97
CA ALA A 197 9.28 -13.91 -14.11
C ALA A 197 9.97 -13.59 -12.76
N HIS A 198 9.28 -12.85 -11.89
CA HIS A 198 9.65 -12.57 -10.48
C HIS A 198 11.01 -11.87 -10.21
N GLY A 199 11.77 -11.61 -11.28
CA GLY A 199 13.06 -10.93 -11.23
C GLY A 199 14.28 -11.86 -11.23
N TYR A 200 14.12 -13.15 -11.57
CA TYR A 200 15.23 -14.08 -11.85
C TYR A 200 15.95 -13.74 -13.17
N LEU A 201 17.07 -14.42 -13.50
CA LEU A 201 18.00 -13.96 -14.55
C LEU A 201 17.34 -13.66 -15.91
N ILE A 202 16.43 -14.50 -16.40
CA ILE A 202 15.77 -14.24 -17.70
C ILE A 202 14.89 -12.97 -17.61
N ALA A 203 14.20 -12.75 -16.50
CA ALA A 203 13.47 -11.50 -16.24
C ALA A 203 14.42 -10.29 -16.11
N GLN A 204 15.62 -10.48 -15.55
CA GLN A 204 16.65 -9.42 -15.45
C GLN A 204 17.13 -8.95 -16.83
N PHE A 205 17.11 -9.81 -17.86
CA PHE A 205 17.37 -9.40 -19.26
C PHE A 205 16.12 -8.80 -19.94
N LEU A 206 14.91 -9.27 -19.60
CA LEU A 206 13.66 -8.76 -20.18
C LEU A 206 13.25 -7.38 -19.65
N SER A 207 13.64 -7.00 -18.43
CA SER A 207 13.21 -5.75 -17.79
C SER A 207 14.16 -4.57 -18.02
N ARG A 208 13.57 -3.38 -18.28
CA ARG A 208 14.31 -2.12 -18.47
C ARG A 208 14.91 -1.56 -17.18
N THR A 209 14.49 -2.02 -16.00
CA THR A 209 15.04 -1.54 -14.70
C THR A 209 16.30 -2.30 -14.26
N THR A 210 16.65 -3.37 -14.98
CA THR A 210 17.79 -4.27 -14.66
C THR A 210 18.73 -4.52 -15.84
N ASN A 211 18.23 -4.44 -17.07
CA ASN A 211 19.04 -4.50 -18.28
C ASN A 211 19.38 -3.08 -18.77
N HIS A 212 20.62 -2.65 -18.53
CA HIS A 212 21.17 -1.38 -19.03
C HIS A 212 22.21 -1.60 -20.15
N ARG A 213 22.26 -2.82 -20.72
CA ARG A 213 23.27 -3.19 -21.73
C ARG A 213 23.10 -2.41 -23.02
N THR A 214 24.21 -2.19 -23.70
CA THR A 214 24.28 -1.52 -25.01
C THR A 214 24.69 -2.47 -26.15
N ASP A 215 24.88 -3.77 -25.86
CA ASP A 215 25.23 -4.82 -26.82
C ASP A 215 23.99 -5.52 -27.43
N GLU A 216 24.18 -6.65 -28.11
CA GLU A 216 23.08 -7.39 -28.74
C GLU A 216 22.04 -8.00 -27.78
N TYR A 217 22.30 -7.97 -26.46
CA TYR A 217 21.37 -8.40 -25.41
C TYR A 217 20.70 -7.21 -24.68
N GLY A 218 20.86 -5.99 -25.17
CA GLY A 218 20.31 -4.76 -24.58
C GLY A 218 18.85 -4.47 -24.88
N ILE A 219 18.38 -3.31 -24.40
CA ILE A 219 16.96 -2.89 -24.46
C ILE A 219 16.60 -2.00 -25.67
N GLN A 220 17.46 -1.96 -26.71
CA GLN A 220 17.32 -1.07 -27.87
C GLN A 220 16.19 -1.52 -28.83
N THR A 221 15.94 -2.84 -28.89
CA THR A 221 14.88 -3.47 -29.68
C THR A 221 14.22 -4.58 -28.85
N LEU A 222 13.02 -5.02 -29.24
CA LEU A 222 12.42 -6.23 -28.68
C LEU A 222 13.34 -7.44 -28.86
N GLU A 223 13.86 -7.65 -30.07
CA GLU A 223 14.70 -8.81 -30.42
C GLU A 223 15.98 -8.90 -29.58
N ASN A 224 16.66 -7.79 -29.29
CA ASN A 224 17.84 -7.78 -28.42
C ASN A 224 17.46 -8.18 -26.99
N ARG A 225 16.38 -7.59 -26.48
CA ARG A 225 15.88 -7.81 -25.12
C ARG A 225 15.35 -9.23 -24.90
N THR A 226 14.80 -9.87 -25.93
CA THR A 226 14.35 -11.26 -25.92
C THR A 226 15.41 -12.26 -26.37
N ARG A 227 16.62 -11.82 -26.77
CA ARG A 227 17.65 -12.68 -27.35
C ARG A 227 18.05 -13.85 -26.45
N LEU A 228 18.23 -13.61 -25.15
CA LEU A 228 18.56 -14.67 -24.18
C LEU A 228 17.51 -15.79 -24.14
N ILE A 229 16.22 -15.46 -23.99
CA ILE A 229 15.16 -16.48 -23.96
C ILE A 229 14.96 -17.14 -25.33
N ALA A 230 15.20 -16.42 -26.42
CA ALA A 230 15.17 -16.97 -27.78
C ALA A 230 16.26 -18.02 -27.99
N ASP A 231 17.49 -17.73 -27.58
CA ASP A 231 18.65 -18.59 -27.82
C ASP A 231 18.68 -19.79 -26.86
N ILE A 232 18.19 -19.62 -25.61
CA ILE A 232 17.82 -20.74 -24.72
C ILE A 232 16.78 -21.64 -25.41
N GLY A 233 15.68 -21.08 -25.91
CA GLY A 233 14.60 -21.87 -26.55
C GLY A 233 15.08 -22.65 -27.77
N LYS A 234 15.91 -22.04 -28.64
CA LYS A 234 16.54 -22.71 -29.78
C LYS A 234 17.48 -23.83 -29.35
N ALA A 235 18.32 -23.59 -28.33
CA ALA A 235 19.28 -24.58 -27.83
C ALA A 235 18.58 -25.80 -27.20
N ILE A 236 17.46 -25.60 -26.51
CA ILE A 236 16.60 -26.66 -25.99
C ILE A 236 16.00 -27.48 -27.15
N ARG A 237 15.33 -26.81 -28.11
CA ARG A 237 14.71 -27.46 -29.28
C ARG A 237 15.71 -28.22 -30.16
N ALA A 238 17.01 -27.95 -30.05
CA ALA A 238 18.08 -28.67 -30.74
C ALA A 238 18.59 -29.93 -30.00
N ARG A 239 18.17 -30.19 -28.76
CA ARG A 239 18.65 -31.31 -27.91
C ARG A 239 17.56 -32.23 -27.39
N THR A 240 16.34 -31.74 -27.20
CA THR A 240 15.23 -32.55 -26.67
C THR A 240 14.47 -33.29 -27.77
N SER A 241 13.68 -34.28 -27.38
CA SER A 241 12.71 -34.94 -28.25
C SER A 241 11.70 -33.94 -28.86
N PRO A 242 11.14 -34.20 -30.05
CA PRO A 242 10.16 -33.30 -30.69
C PRO A 242 8.88 -33.10 -29.86
N ASP A 243 8.47 -34.14 -29.13
CA ASP A 243 7.27 -34.13 -28.28
C ASP A 243 7.53 -33.58 -26.87
N PHE A 244 8.70 -32.99 -26.60
CA PHE A 244 9.01 -32.31 -25.34
C PHE A 244 8.32 -30.94 -25.30
N ILE A 245 7.65 -30.59 -24.20
CA ILE A 245 6.93 -29.33 -24.02
C ILE A 245 7.92 -28.22 -23.67
N LEU A 246 7.94 -27.12 -24.44
CA LEU A 246 8.69 -25.90 -24.11
C LEU A 246 7.71 -24.83 -23.63
N SER A 247 7.79 -24.45 -22.35
CA SER A 247 6.95 -23.42 -21.75
C SER A 247 7.76 -22.34 -21.03
N ALA A 248 7.12 -21.23 -20.65
CA ALA A 248 7.73 -20.20 -19.82
C ALA A 248 6.73 -19.61 -18.82
N LYS A 249 7.21 -19.20 -17.64
CA LYS A 249 6.46 -18.37 -16.69
C LYS A 249 6.87 -16.91 -16.87
N LEU A 250 5.90 -16.01 -17.05
CA LEU A 250 6.10 -14.60 -17.38
C LEU A 250 5.42 -13.66 -16.36
N ASN A 251 5.93 -12.44 -16.23
CA ASN A 251 5.21 -11.34 -15.57
C ASN A 251 4.27 -10.64 -16.57
N SER A 252 3.01 -10.41 -16.19
CA SER A 252 2.05 -9.63 -16.98
C SER A 252 2.34 -8.12 -16.93
N VAL A 253 2.82 -7.65 -15.77
CA VAL A 253 3.23 -6.28 -15.46
C VAL A 253 4.31 -6.34 -14.38
N GLU A 254 5.28 -5.44 -14.46
CA GLU A 254 6.16 -5.13 -13.34
C GLU A 254 5.66 -3.85 -12.63
N PHE A 255 5.37 -3.93 -11.34
CA PHE A 255 4.80 -2.82 -10.56
C PHE A 255 5.85 -1.78 -10.14
N GLN A 256 6.73 -1.40 -11.07
CA GLN A 256 7.81 -0.42 -10.92
C GLN A 256 7.67 0.68 -11.98
N ASP A 257 7.99 1.93 -11.64
CA ASP A 257 8.09 3.01 -12.63
C ASP A 257 9.20 2.68 -13.65
N GLY A 258 8.81 2.37 -14.89
CA GLY A 258 9.73 1.97 -15.96
C GLY A 258 9.92 0.46 -16.17
N GLY A 259 9.20 -0.39 -15.44
CA GLY A 259 9.17 -1.85 -15.67
C GLY A 259 8.41 -2.27 -16.94
N VAL A 260 8.37 -3.58 -17.22
CA VAL A 260 7.69 -4.14 -18.41
C VAL A 260 6.19 -3.79 -18.42
N THR A 261 5.75 -3.19 -19.53
CA THR A 261 4.35 -2.77 -19.77
C THR A 261 3.48 -3.89 -20.39
N PRO A 262 2.14 -3.82 -20.29
CA PRO A 262 1.24 -4.82 -20.90
C PRO A 262 1.44 -5.01 -22.41
N ASP A 263 1.75 -3.94 -23.15
CA ASP A 263 2.03 -4.03 -24.60
C ASP A 263 3.36 -4.71 -24.91
N GLU A 264 4.39 -4.47 -24.10
CA GLU A 264 5.67 -5.17 -24.23
C GLU A 264 5.56 -6.64 -23.84
N ALA A 265 4.70 -6.97 -22.87
CA ALA A 265 4.36 -8.35 -22.51
C ALA A 265 3.52 -9.03 -23.61
N ARG A 266 2.59 -8.32 -24.26
CA ARG A 266 1.86 -8.77 -25.46
C ARG A 266 2.80 -9.08 -26.63
N GLU A 267 3.77 -8.19 -26.89
CA GLU A 267 4.81 -8.40 -27.90
C GLU A 267 5.74 -9.58 -27.57
N LEU A 268 6.13 -9.73 -26.31
CA LEU A 268 6.89 -10.89 -25.83
C LEU A 268 6.10 -12.20 -26.02
N CYS A 269 4.80 -12.22 -25.74
CA CYS A 269 3.95 -13.38 -25.98
C CYS A 269 3.88 -13.76 -27.47
N ALA A 270 3.72 -12.78 -28.37
CA ALA A 270 3.76 -13.03 -29.82
C ALA A 270 5.08 -13.67 -30.26
N PHE A 271 6.21 -13.07 -29.87
CA PHE A 271 7.55 -13.54 -30.19
C PHE A 271 7.85 -14.95 -29.65
N LEU A 272 7.38 -15.28 -28.43
CA LEU A 272 7.50 -16.63 -27.88
C LEU A 272 6.59 -17.64 -28.60
N SER A 273 5.46 -17.21 -29.17
CA SER A 273 4.62 -18.08 -30.00
C SER A 273 5.26 -18.39 -31.36
N GLU A 274 5.96 -17.43 -31.96
CA GLU A 274 6.78 -17.65 -33.17
C GLU A 274 7.94 -18.63 -32.93
N LEU A 275 8.54 -18.60 -31.73
CA LEU A 275 9.57 -19.55 -31.29
C LEU A 275 9.03 -20.95 -30.93
N GLY A 276 7.72 -21.19 -31.05
CA GLY A 276 7.12 -22.50 -30.82
C GLY A 276 7.09 -22.93 -29.35
N PHE A 277 6.84 -21.98 -28.43
CA PHE A 277 6.49 -22.33 -27.05
C PHE A 277 5.08 -22.94 -27.03
N ASP A 278 4.92 -24.06 -26.32
CA ASP A 278 3.68 -24.81 -26.18
C ASP A 278 2.65 -24.10 -25.30
N PHE A 279 3.11 -23.51 -24.18
CA PHE A 279 2.29 -22.62 -23.37
C PHE A 279 3.10 -21.58 -22.59
N LEU A 280 2.43 -20.51 -22.17
CA LEU A 280 2.94 -19.48 -21.28
C LEU A 280 2.07 -19.40 -20.01
N GLU A 281 2.71 -19.33 -18.85
CA GLU A 281 2.05 -19.16 -17.55
C GLU A 281 2.18 -17.71 -17.08
N ILE A 282 1.06 -16.98 -17.07
CA ILE A 282 0.99 -15.55 -16.80
C ILE A 282 0.85 -15.31 -15.29
N SER A 283 1.88 -14.69 -14.71
CA SER A 283 2.03 -14.29 -13.31
C SER A 283 2.28 -12.78 -13.21
N GLY A 284 2.79 -12.27 -12.09
CA GLY A 284 3.19 -10.86 -11.96
C GLY A 284 3.89 -10.55 -10.63
N GLY A 285 4.57 -9.40 -10.60
CA GLY A 285 5.37 -8.95 -9.44
C GLY A 285 6.85 -9.38 -9.47
N THR A 286 7.63 -8.83 -8.55
CA THR A 286 9.06 -9.17 -8.31
C THR A 286 9.36 -9.06 -6.82
N TYR A 287 10.55 -9.52 -6.36
CA TYR A 287 10.99 -9.28 -4.97
C TYR A 287 10.96 -7.78 -4.58
N GLU A 288 11.28 -6.89 -5.51
CA GLU A 288 11.23 -5.44 -5.29
C GLU A 288 9.79 -4.94 -5.14
N ALA A 289 8.86 -5.41 -5.97
CA ALA A 289 7.44 -5.06 -5.92
C ALA A 289 6.55 -6.32 -6.03
N LEU A 290 6.23 -6.93 -4.87
CA LEU A 290 5.56 -8.24 -4.79
C LEU A 290 4.18 -8.32 -5.45
N GLY A 291 3.50 -7.18 -5.72
CA GLY A 291 2.27 -7.11 -6.53
C GLY A 291 1.01 -7.79 -5.96
N MET A 292 1.12 -8.59 -4.89
CA MET A 292 0.11 -9.54 -4.44
C MET A 292 -0.68 -9.10 -3.19
N SER A 293 -0.71 -7.80 -2.86
CA SER A 293 -1.53 -7.27 -1.76
C SER A 293 -2.95 -6.93 -2.23
N TRP A 294 -3.97 -7.35 -1.46
CA TRP A 294 -5.39 -7.15 -1.74
C TRP A 294 -5.85 -5.67 -1.54
N THR A 295 -5.24 -4.74 -2.25
CA THR A 295 -5.43 -3.28 -2.09
C THR A 295 -6.76 -2.73 -2.62
N LYS A 296 -7.56 -3.54 -3.33
CA LYS A 296 -8.86 -3.14 -3.89
C LYS A 296 -9.90 -4.24 -3.69
N GLU A 297 -11.07 -3.86 -3.20
CA GLU A 297 -12.21 -4.77 -3.04
C GLU A 297 -12.73 -5.30 -4.40
N SER A 298 -12.61 -4.50 -5.47
CA SER A 298 -12.91 -4.94 -6.84
C SER A 298 -11.91 -5.95 -7.42
N THR A 299 -10.73 -6.11 -6.80
CA THR A 299 -9.80 -7.23 -7.08
C THR A 299 -10.15 -8.45 -6.23
N ARG A 300 -10.53 -8.26 -4.95
CA ARG A 300 -11.09 -9.35 -4.11
C ARG A 300 -12.36 -9.97 -4.73
N LYS A 301 -13.26 -9.16 -5.30
CA LYS A 301 -14.55 -9.60 -5.89
C LYS A 301 -14.48 -10.20 -7.30
N ARG A 302 -13.39 -10.00 -8.05
CA ARG A 302 -13.23 -10.59 -9.40
C ARG A 302 -12.39 -11.85 -9.42
N GLU A 303 -11.57 -12.07 -8.38
CA GLU A 303 -10.49 -13.06 -8.35
C GLU A 303 -9.48 -12.89 -9.50
N GLY A 304 -8.38 -13.67 -9.46
CA GLY A 304 -7.30 -13.59 -10.45
C GLY A 304 -6.57 -12.25 -10.49
N PHE A 305 -5.48 -12.11 -9.72
CA PHE A 305 -4.75 -10.83 -9.54
C PHE A 305 -4.37 -10.13 -10.86
N PHE A 306 -4.16 -10.92 -11.92
CA PHE A 306 -3.65 -10.44 -13.21
C PHE A 306 -4.66 -10.55 -14.36
N LEU A 307 -5.93 -10.95 -14.11
CA LEU A 307 -6.87 -11.30 -15.19
C LEU A 307 -7.17 -10.12 -16.14
N GLU A 308 -7.27 -8.90 -15.60
CA GLU A 308 -7.44 -7.65 -16.36
C GLU A 308 -6.22 -7.29 -17.25
N PHE A 309 -5.01 -7.74 -16.87
CA PHE A 309 -3.81 -7.59 -17.70
C PHE A 309 -3.64 -8.77 -18.66
N ALA A 310 -4.06 -9.97 -18.26
CA ALA A 310 -3.94 -11.19 -19.04
C ALA A 310 -4.66 -11.05 -20.39
N GLU A 311 -5.84 -10.42 -20.44
CA GLU A 311 -6.58 -10.15 -21.69
C GLU A 311 -5.73 -9.41 -22.74
N THR A 312 -5.05 -8.32 -22.33
CA THR A 312 -4.14 -7.58 -23.23
C THR A 312 -2.90 -8.41 -23.62
N VAL A 313 -2.34 -9.15 -22.68
CA VAL A 313 -1.09 -9.92 -22.88
C VAL A 313 -1.31 -11.14 -23.78
N VAL A 314 -2.34 -11.95 -23.53
CA VAL A 314 -2.60 -13.18 -24.30
C VAL A 314 -3.18 -12.91 -25.69
N ALA A 315 -3.66 -11.71 -25.97
CA ALA A 315 -3.99 -11.27 -27.34
C ALA A 315 -2.77 -11.31 -28.27
N GLY A 316 -1.54 -11.25 -27.72
CA GLY A 316 -0.31 -11.47 -28.48
C GLY A 316 -0.16 -12.89 -29.05
N LEU A 317 -0.88 -13.87 -28.52
CA LEU A 317 -0.87 -15.25 -29.00
C LEU A 317 -1.84 -15.49 -30.18
N GLY A 318 -2.62 -14.48 -30.56
CA GLY A 318 -3.73 -14.61 -31.52
C GLY A 318 -5.02 -15.12 -30.88
N ASP A 319 -6.05 -15.34 -31.73
CA ASP A 319 -7.40 -15.68 -31.29
C ASP A 319 -7.43 -16.94 -30.41
N ARG A 320 -8.06 -16.86 -29.24
CA ARG A 320 -8.16 -17.92 -28.22
C ARG A 320 -8.41 -19.33 -28.79
N ASP A 321 -9.36 -19.44 -29.72
CA ASP A 321 -9.80 -20.74 -30.23
C ASP A 321 -8.86 -21.31 -31.31
N THR A 322 -7.89 -20.53 -31.81
CA THR A 322 -6.93 -20.94 -32.86
C THR A 322 -5.46 -20.84 -32.44
N ARG A 323 -5.13 -20.09 -31.37
CA ARG A 323 -3.75 -19.90 -30.92
C ARG A 323 -3.07 -21.23 -30.62
N LYS A 324 -1.83 -21.39 -31.11
CA LYS A 324 -1.05 -22.62 -30.93
C LYS A 324 -0.48 -22.67 -29.52
N THR A 325 0.31 -21.66 -29.16
CA THR A 325 0.78 -21.42 -27.80
C THR A 325 -0.41 -21.16 -26.89
N LYS A 326 -0.50 -21.94 -25.82
CA LYS A 326 -1.60 -21.84 -24.85
C LYS A 326 -1.27 -20.86 -23.73
N ALA A 327 -2.29 -20.33 -23.06
CA ALA A 327 -2.14 -19.47 -21.90
C ALA A 327 -2.67 -20.16 -20.63
N TYR A 328 -1.87 -20.18 -19.57
CA TYR A 328 -2.33 -20.41 -18.19
C TYR A 328 -2.25 -19.11 -17.40
N ILE A 329 -3.17 -18.91 -16.44
CA ILE A 329 -3.07 -17.79 -15.47
C ILE A 329 -2.84 -18.31 -14.05
N VAL A 330 -1.89 -17.72 -13.32
CA VAL A 330 -1.58 -18.05 -11.93
C VAL A 330 -1.85 -16.88 -10.98
N GLY A 331 -2.35 -17.18 -9.78
CA GLY A 331 -2.45 -16.23 -8.68
C GLY A 331 -3.84 -15.64 -8.47
N GLY A 332 -4.39 -15.84 -7.26
CA GLY A 332 -5.65 -15.23 -6.84
C GLY A 332 -6.92 -16.02 -7.17
N MET A 333 -6.83 -17.10 -7.94
CA MET A 333 -7.95 -18.04 -8.16
C MET A 333 -8.27 -18.82 -6.87
N ARG A 334 -9.54 -18.91 -6.51
CA ARG A 334 -10.09 -19.54 -5.30
C ARG A 334 -11.42 -20.26 -5.53
N THR A 335 -12.29 -19.77 -6.41
CA THR A 335 -13.62 -20.38 -6.67
C THR A 335 -13.75 -20.97 -8.07
N VAL A 336 -14.66 -21.94 -8.22
CA VAL A 336 -14.95 -22.58 -9.51
C VAL A 336 -15.53 -21.56 -10.50
N GLY A 337 -16.43 -20.67 -10.06
CA GLY A 337 -16.99 -19.61 -10.90
C GLY A 337 -15.91 -18.71 -11.50
N ALA A 338 -14.95 -18.25 -10.68
CA ALA A 338 -13.82 -17.47 -11.17
C ALA A 338 -12.88 -18.26 -12.09
N MET A 339 -12.60 -19.53 -11.78
CA MET A 339 -11.74 -20.38 -12.60
C MET A 339 -12.35 -20.67 -13.98
N VAL A 340 -13.65 -20.95 -14.05
CA VAL A 340 -14.39 -21.15 -15.30
C VAL A 340 -14.41 -19.86 -16.12
N LYS A 341 -14.72 -18.72 -15.49
CA LYS A 341 -14.75 -17.39 -16.13
C LYS A 341 -13.38 -16.93 -16.64
N ALA A 342 -12.29 -17.32 -15.97
CA ALA A 342 -10.94 -17.06 -16.47
C ALA A 342 -10.67 -17.76 -17.82
N LEU A 343 -11.32 -18.90 -18.09
CA LEU A 343 -11.21 -19.60 -19.37
C LEU A 343 -11.81 -18.82 -20.55
N ASP A 344 -12.57 -17.74 -20.34
CA ASP A 344 -13.01 -16.86 -21.42
C ASP A 344 -11.81 -16.12 -22.06
N ILE A 345 -10.70 -15.98 -21.33
CA ILE A 345 -9.49 -15.27 -21.74
C ILE A 345 -8.32 -16.24 -21.97
N VAL A 346 -8.07 -17.13 -21.01
CA VAL A 346 -6.94 -18.09 -21.02
C VAL A 346 -7.38 -19.52 -21.33
N ASP A 347 -6.44 -20.42 -21.57
CA ASP A 347 -6.72 -21.82 -21.91
C ASP A 347 -6.73 -22.74 -20.69
N GLY A 348 -6.14 -22.33 -19.56
CA GLY A 348 -6.17 -23.06 -18.30
C GLY A 348 -5.84 -22.22 -17.07
N VAL A 349 -6.01 -22.81 -15.89
CA VAL A 349 -5.83 -22.15 -14.60
C VAL A 349 -4.74 -22.84 -13.76
N ALA A 350 -3.87 -22.03 -13.16
CA ALA A 350 -2.73 -22.51 -12.38
C ALA A 350 -2.90 -22.22 -10.88
N LEU A 351 -2.70 -23.25 -10.07
CA LEU A 351 -2.88 -23.21 -8.62
C LEU A 351 -1.54 -23.34 -7.91
N GLY A 352 -1.17 -22.32 -7.14
CA GLY A 352 -0.09 -22.34 -6.16
C GLY A 352 -0.61 -22.73 -4.78
N ARG A 353 -0.56 -21.80 -3.81
CA ARG A 353 -1.00 -21.98 -2.40
C ARG A 353 -2.23 -22.90 -2.17
N PRO A 354 -3.36 -22.79 -2.92
CA PRO A 354 -4.47 -23.73 -2.76
C PRO A 354 -4.11 -25.21 -3.01
N GLY A 355 -3.28 -25.50 -4.01
CA GLY A 355 -2.79 -26.86 -4.31
C GLY A 355 -1.71 -27.38 -3.35
N ALA A 356 -1.15 -26.52 -2.48
CA ALA A 356 -0.33 -26.93 -1.34
C ALA A 356 -1.20 -27.22 -0.09
N GLN A 357 -2.29 -26.47 0.10
CA GLN A 357 -3.26 -26.72 1.17
C GLN A 357 -4.12 -27.96 0.90
N GLU A 358 -4.50 -28.17 -0.37
CA GLU A 358 -5.44 -29.19 -0.82
C GLU A 358 -4.86 -29.86 -2.07
N PHE A 359 -4.09 -30.94 -1.91
CA PHE A 359 -3.49 -31.64 -3.05
C PHE A 359 -4.56 -32.18 -4.03
N ARG A 360 -5.72 -32.60 -3.49
CA ARG A 360 -6.90 -33.06 -4.25
C ARG A 360 -7.75 -31.94 -4.87
N ILE A 361 -7.38 -30.67 -4.76
CA ILE A 361 -8.26 -29.54 -5.16
C ILE A 361 -8.80 -29.63 -6.60
N ALA A 362 -7.98 -30.12 -7.54
CA ALA A 362 -8.40 -30.24 -8.94
C ALA A 362 -9.52 -31.28 -9.10
N SER A 363 -9.33 -32.50 -8.60
CA SER A 363 -10.35 -33.58 -8.63
C SER A 363 -11.58 -33.23 -7.78
N ASP A 364 -11.39 -32.65 -6.59
CA ASP A 364 -12.50 -32.23 -5.74
C ASP A 364 -13.37 -31.14 -6.41
N ILE A 365 -12.80 -30.29 -7.26
CA ILE A 365 -13.55 -29.35 -8.12
C ILE A 365 -14.24 -30.07 -9.28
N LEU A 366 -13.50 -30.88 -10.04
CA LEU A 366 -13.99 -31.52 -11.27
C LEU A 366 -15.14 -32.51 -10.98
N GLU A 367 -15.06 -33.23 -9.86
CA GLU A 367 -16.11 -34.13 -9.36
C GLU A 367 -17.23 -33.39 -8.60
N GLY A 368 -17.20 -32.05 -8.54
CA GLY A 368 -18.23 -31.23 -7.88
C GLY A 368 -18.31 -31.36 -6.36
N ARG A 369 -17.28 -31.93 -5.70
CA ARG A 369 -17.23 -32.05 -4.23
C ARG A 369 -17.04 -30.70 -3.53
N ILE A 370 -16.37 -29.75 -4.17
CA ILE A 370 -16.14 -28.39 -3.66
C ILE A 370 -16.38 -27.35 -4.75
N THR A 371 -16.89 -26.18 -4.37
CA THR A 371 -17.05 -25.02 -5.27
C THR A 371 -15.98 -23.94 -5.04
N GLY A 372 -15.13 -24.10 -4.02
CA GLY A 372 -14.02 -23.20 -3.75
C GLY A 372 -13.00 -23.79 -2.77
N ALA A 373 -11.78 -23.27 -2.83
CA ALA A 373 -10.68 -23.64 -1.95
C ALA A 373 -11.00 -23.35 -0.47
N ILE A 374 -10.25 -23.99 0.44
CA ILE A 374 -10.22 -23.63 1.86
C ILE A 374 -9.88 -22.14 1.99
N ARG A 375 -10.69 -21.43 2.77
CA ARG A 375 -10.47 -20.03 3.12
C ARG A 375 -9.72 -19.97 4.46
N PRO A 376 -8.43 -19.58 4.46
CA PRO A 376 -7.65 -19.55 5.68
C PRO A 376 -8.16 -18.46 6.64
N VAL A 377 -7.75 -18.52 7.91
CA VAL A 377 -8.03 -17.45 8.88
C VAL A 377 -7.50 -16.10 8.39
N GLN A 378 -8.22 -15.02 8.73
CA GLN A 378 -8.02 -13.68 8.15
C GLN A 378 -6.55 -13.19 8.22
N MET A 379 -5.84 -13.51 9.30
CA MET A 379 -4.41 -13.21 9.49
C MET A 379 -3.52 -13.75 8.34
N MET A 380 -3.83 -14.94 7.80
CA MET A 380 -3.11 -15.58 6.70
C MET A 380 -3.65 -15.18 5.30
N GLU A 381 -4.82 -14.55 5.22
CA GLU A 381 -5.24 -13.85 4.00
C GLU A 381 -4.52 -12.51 3.81
N ASP A 382 -4.30 -11.79 4.91
CA ASP A 382 -3.80 -10.42 4.91
C ASP A 382 -2.27 -10.35 5.00
N ASP A 383 -1.61 -11.29 5.70
CA ASP A 383 -0.15 -11.48 5.67
C ASP A 383 0.28 -12.47 4.57
N PHE A 384 0.91 -11.94 3.52
CA PHE A 384 1.46 -12.72 2.42
C PHE A 384 2.64 -13.63 2.83
N GLY A 385 3.50 -13.17 3.75
CA GLY A 385 4.66 -13.92 4.22
C GLY A 385 4.23 -15.11 5.06
N PHE A 386 3.36 -14.89 6.04
CA PHE A 386 2.77 -15.96 6.85
C PHE A 386 2.05 -17.01 5.98
N GLY A 387 1.25 -16.56 5.01
CA GLY A 387 0.57 -17.43 4.04
C GLY A 387 1.47 -18.08 2.98
N LEU A 388 2.73 -17.66 2.84
CA LEU A 388 3.74 -18.33 2.01
C LEU A 388 4.45 -19.41 2.84
N THR A 389 4.90 -19.09 4.05
CA THR A 389 5.54 -20.04 4.97
C THR A 389 4.61 -21.21 5.32
N ALA A 390 3.30 -20.95 5.49
CA ALA A 390 2.30 -22.00 5.69
C ALA A 390 2.22 -22.98 4.51
N ALA A 391 2.33 -22.51 3.26
CA ALA A 391 2.31 -23.39 2.10
C ALA A 391 3.56 -24.28 2.02
N GLY A 392 4.73 -23.76 2.41
CA GLY A 392 5.95 -24.56 2.57
C GLY A 392 5.83 -25.61 3.69
N ALA A 393 5.17 -25.27 4.80
CA ALA A 393 4.87 -26.21 5.87
C ALA A 393 3.93 -27.34 5.40
N HIS A 394 2.86 -27.03 4.66
CA HIS A 394 1.97 -28.05 4.10
C HIS A 394 2.70 -29.03 3.17
N ILE A 395 3.59 -28.52 2.30
CA ILE A 395 4.44 -29.36 1.43
C ILE A 395 5.34 -30.29 2.27
N ARG A 396 5.93 -29.78 3.35
CA ARG A 396 6.79 -30.54 4.26
C ARG A 396 6.05 -31.55 5.15
N GLN A 397 4.76 -31.32 5.44
CA GLN A 397 3.89 -32.33 6.04
C GLN A 397 3.63 -33.49 5.07
N VAL A 398 3.28 -33.16 3.82
CA VAL A 398 3.02 -34.17 2.78
C VAL A 398 4.28 -34.97 2.43
N SER A 399 5.45 -34.34 2.43
CA SER A 399 6.74 -35.03 2.25
C SER A 399 7.08 -36.05 3.34
N LYS A 400 6.34 -36.01 4.46
CA LYS A 400 6.43 -36.95 5.60
C LYS A 400 5.22 -37.91 5.65
N GLY A 401 4.43 -37.99 4.58
CA GLY A 401 3.24 -38.82 4.49
C GLY A 401 2.05 -38.33 5.36
N GLN A 402 2.07 -37.07 5.79
CA GLN A 402 1.01 -36.47 6.59
C GLN A 402 0.05 -35.65 5.72
N GLU A 403 -1.15 -35.37 6.24
CA GLU A 403 -2.09 -34.45 5.60
C GLU A 403 -1.83 -33.01 6.09
N PRO A 404 -1.88 -31.99 5.21
CA PRO A 404 -1.79 -30.57 5.58
C PRO A 404 -2.72 -30.17 6.72
N PHE A 405 -2.26 -29.29 7.62
CA PHE A 405 -3.13 -28.70 8.63
C PHE A 405 -4.19 -27.80 7.97
N ASP A 406 -5.38 -27.70 8.58
CA ASP A 406 -6.46 -26.86 8.06
C ASP A 406 -6.21 -25.39 8.43
N SER A 407 -5.75 -24.57 7.47
CA SER A 407 -5.52 -23.14 7.71
C SER A 407 -6.78 -22.31 7.99
N SER A 408 -7.98 -22.89 7.86
CA SER A 408 -9.22 -22.28 8.35
C SER A 408 -9.50 -22.54 9.83
N ASP A 409 -8.80 -23.50 10.45
CA ASP A 409 -8.82 -23.71 11.90
C ASP A 409 -7.87 -22.74 12.61
N LEU A 410 -8.43 -21.94 13.52
CA LEU A 410 -7.70 -21.00 14.35
C LEU A 410 -6.79 -21.69 15.37
N ALA A 411 -7.15 -22.89 15.85
CA ALA A 411 -6.33 -23.65 16.76
C ALA A 411 -5.08 -24.22 16.05
N ALA A 412 -5.27 -24.88 14.90
CA ALA A 412 -4.17 -25.31 14.04
C ALA A 412 -3.26 -24.14 13.63
N THR A 413 -3.83 -23.01 13.20
CA THR A 413 -3.03 -21.84 12.81
C THR A 413 -2.26 -21.23 13.99
N GLY A 414 -2.81 -21.28 15.21
CA GLY A 414 -2.12 -20.87 16.44
C GLY A 414 -0.93 -21.77 16.82
N THR A 415 -1.04 -23.07 16.59
CA THR A 415 0.10 -24.00 16.69
C THR A 415 1.14 -23.67 15.62
N PHE A 416 0.75 -23.53 14.35
CA PHE A 416 1.66 -23.21 13.25
C PHE A 416 2.41 -21.89 13.48
N ALA A 417 1.75 -20.85 14.00
CA ALA A 417 2.41 -19.60 14.37
C ALA A 417 3.50 -19.77 15.45
N SER A 418 3.29 -20.73 16.37
CA SER A 418 4.27 -21.06 17.41
C SER A 418 5.45 -21.87 16.84
N ASP A 419 5.16 -22.85 15.98
CA ASP A 419 6.18 -23.65 15.27
C ASP A 419 7.06 -22.76 14.37
N MET A 420 6.44 -21.83 13.65
CA MET A 420 7.12 -20.85 12.80
C MET A 420 8.02 -19.92 13.62
N GLN A 421 7.58 -19.49 14.81
CA GLN A 421 8.39 -18.65 15.69
C GLN A 421 9.62 -19.38 16.24
N ALA A 422 9.50 -20.68 16.53
CA ALA A 422 10.65 -21.53 16.90
C ALA A 422 11.61 -21.74 15.72
N TRP A 423 11.07 -22.06 14.54
CA TRP A 423 11.86 -22.22 13.31
C TRP A 423 12.63 -20.94 12.95
N TYR A 424 12.04 -19.76 13.12
CA TYR A 424 12.77 -18.48 12.94
C TYR A 424 13.89 -18.27 13.98
N GLN A 425 13.74 -18.77 15.21
CA GLN A 425 14.82 -18.72 16.20
C GLN A 425 15.98 -19.65 15.82
N ASP A 426 15.68 -20.84 15.29
CA ASP A 426 16.69 -21.76 14.75
C ASP A 426 17.42 -21.14 13.54
N MET A 427 16.69 -20.52 12.60
CA MET A 427 17.28 -19.79 11.46
C MET A 427 18.28 -18.70 11.92
N ILE A 428 17.93 -17.95 12.97
CA ILE A 428 18.77 -16.89 13.53
C ILE A 428 19.98 -17.47 14.27
N ALA A 429 19.82 -18.58 14.98
CA ALA A 429 20.90 -19.27 15.69
C ALA A 429 21.87 -20.00 14.76
N ASP A 430 21.43 -20.38 13.56
CA ASP A 430 22.27 -21.00 12.53
C ASP A 430 23.22 -19.99 11.85
N GLY A 431 22.74 -18.75 11.67
CA GLY A 431 23.57 -17.61 11.28
C GLY A 431 24.18 -17.75 9.88
N ASP A 432 25.48 -18.02 9.81
CA ASP A 432 26.26 -18.14 8.55
C ASP A 432 26.53 -19.59 8.12
N LYS A 433 26.13 -20.60 8.93
CA LYS A 433 26.44 -22.00 8.61
C LYS A 433 25.58 -22.58 7.50
N LEU A 434 24.32 -22.15 7.42
CA LEU A 434 23.29 -22.68 6.52
C LEU A 434 23.02 -24.18 6.76
N GLU A 435 23.11 -24.67 7.99
CA GLU A 435 22.82 -26.08 8.35
C GLU A 435 21.31 -26.34 8.44
N HIS A 436 20.50 -25.33 8.80
CA HIS A 436 19.05 -25.43 8.88
C HIS A 436 18.40 -24.94 7.58
N HIS A 437 17.47 -25.71 6.99
CA HIS A 437 16.74 -25.32 5.76
C HIS A 437 15.39 -26.04 5.57
N GLY A 438 14.66 -25.62 4.53
CA GLY A 438 13.32 -26.12 4.18
C GLY A 438 12.20 -25.46 4.98
N GLY A 439 10.95 -25.88 4.73
CA GLY A 439 9.77 -25.34 5.42
C GLY A 439 9.73 -25.59 6.94
N VAL A 440 8.79 -24.93 7.62
CA VAL A 440 8.47 -25.14 9.04
C VAL A 440 7.89 -26.53 9.26
N ASP A 441 8.26 -27.18 10.37
CA ASP A 441 7.65 -28.44 10.81
C ASP A 441 6.48 -28.19 11.77
N PHE A 442 5.28 -28.61 11.36
CA PHE A 442 4.06 -28.46 12.16
C PHE A 442 4.01 -29.48 13.31
N SER A 443 3.86 -29.02 14.56
CA SER A 443 3.81 -29.87 15.76
C SER A 443 2.39 -30.31 16.15
N GLY A 444 1.36 -29.70 15.55
CA GLY A 444 -0.04 -29.96 15.87
C GLY A 444 -0.57 -31.28 15.31
N LYS A 445 -1.80 -31.63 15.71
CA LYS A 445 -2.47 -32.83 15.19
C LYS A 445 -2.96 -32.59 13.76
N THR A 446 -2.41 -33.34 12.82
CA THR A 446 -2.92 -33.42 11.45
C THR A 446 -4.26 -34.15 11.41
N VAL A 447 -5.26 -33.52 10.81
CA VAL A 447 -6.58 -34.10 10.50
C VAL A 447 -6.74 -34.02 8.98
N PRO A 448 -7.21 -35.07 8.28
CA PRO A 448 -7.33 -35.02 6.82
C PRO A 448 -8.17 -33.84 6.32
N TYR A 449 -7.56 -32.97 5.52
CA TYR A 449 -8.25 -31.85 4.87
C TYR A 449 -9.33 -32.39 3.92
N GLY A 450 -10.43 -31.65 3.78
CA GLY A 450 -11.58 -32.15 3.02
C GLY A 450 -12.13 -33.45 3.60
N GLY A 451 -12.05 -33.62 4.93
CA GLY A 451 -12.65 -34.71 5.68
C GLY A 451 -14.18 -34.70 5.59
N VAL A 452 -14.70 -35.15 4.45
CA VAL A 452 -16.05 -35.67 4.32
C VAL A 452 -16.18 -36.75 5.38
N THR A 453 -16.99 -36.48 6.41
CA THR A 453 -17.40 -37.54 7.33
C THR A 453 -18.00 -38.65 6.47
N THR A 454 -17.51 -39.87 6.59
CA THR A 454 -18.16 -41.04 6.00
C THR A 454 -19.41 -41.42 6.80
N ALA A 455 -20.34 -40.47 6.88
CA ALA A 455 -21.60 -40.71 6.21
C ALA A 455 -21.29 -41.35 4.85
N GLN A 456 -21.31 -42.68 4.84
CA GLN A 456 -21.85 -43.41 3.71
C GLN A 456 -23.04 -42.58 3.24
N ALA A 457 -23.04 -42.09 1.99
CA ALA A 457 -24.27 -41.53 1.44
C ALA A 457 -25.32 -42.61 1.68
N PRO A 458 -26.37 -42.36 2.49
CA PRO A 458 -27.30 -43.42 2.82
C PRO A 458 -27.91 -43.81 1.49
N THR A 459 -27.58 -45.02 1.01
CA THR A 459 -28.34 -45.63 -0.05
C THR A 459 -29.79 -45.52 0.41
N LYS A 460 -30.72 -45.06 -0.44
CA LYS A 460 -32.09 -44.83 0.04
C LYS A 460 -32.65 -46.05 0.78
N VAL A 461 -32.16 -47.23 0.38
CA VAL A 461 -32.14 -48.50 1.14
C VAL A 461 -31.78 -48.35 2.62
N SER A 462 -30.57 -48.00 3.06
CA SER A 462 -30.18 -48.03 4.48
C SER A 462 -30.92 -47.00 5.36
N GLU A 463 -31.27 -45.82 4.82
CA GLU A 463 -32.15 -44.88 5.54
C GLU A 463 -33.58 -45.40 5.64
N LEU A 464 -34.11 -46.03 4.58
CA LEU A 464 -35.39 -46.71 4.61
C LEU A 464 -35.38 -47.93 5.53
N GLU A 465 -34.30 -48.70 5.60
CA GLU A 465 -34.13 -49.85 6.51
C GLU A 465 -34.03 -49.41 7.96
N SER A 466 -33.30 -48.32 8.26
CA SER A 466 -33.24 -47.73 9.60
C SER A 466 -34.60 -47.17 10.03
N ARG A 467 -35.30 -46.48 9.13
CA ARG A 467 -36.67 -46.01 9.37
C ARG A 467 -37.68 -47.14 9.45
N LEU A 468 -37.54 -48.20 8.64
CA LEU A 468 -38.39 -49.39 8.67
C LEU A 468 -38.18 -50.14 9.99
N ALA A 469 -36.95 -50.43 10.40
CA ALA A 469 -36.65 -51.06 11.69
C ALA A 469 -37.11 -50.21 12.88
N SER A 470 -37.08 -48.87 12.77
CA SER A 470 -37.64 -47.95 13.76
C SER A 470 -39.18 -48.03 13.80
N ILE A 471 -39.84 -48.04 12.65
CA ILE A 471 -41.30 -48.17 12.51
C ILE A 471 -41.76 -49.56 12.96
N GLU A 472 -41.06 -50.64 12.59
CA GLU A 472 -41.32 -52.01 13.05
C GLU A 472 -41.14 -52.12 14.56
N LYS A 473 -40.10 -51.50 15.14
CA LYS A 473 -39.90 -51.45 16.60
C LYS A 473 -41.01 -50.66 17.30
N GLN A 474 -41.44 -49.53 16.75
CA GLN A 474 -42.57 -48.74 17.28
C GLN A 474 -43.90 -49.49 17.12
N LEU A 475 -44.11 -50.17 16.00
CA LEU A 475 -45.30 -50.99 15.75
C LEU A 475 -45.33 -52.22 16.67
N GLN A 476 -44.19 -52.87 16.90
CA GLN A 476 -44.06 -53.97 17.85
C GLN A 476 -44.30 -53.49 19.29
N GLN A 477 -43.75 -52.33 19.68
CA GLN A 477 -44.05 -51.69 20.96
C GLN A 477 -45.54 -51.32 21.11
N ALA A 478 -46.19 -50.84 20.04
CA ALA A 478 -47.62 -50.53 20.05
C ALA A 478 -48.50 -51.81 20.08
N LEU A 479 -48.07 -52.89 19.40
CA LEU A 479 -48.73 -54.19 19.44
C LEU A 479 -48.60 -54.84 20.81
N ASP A 480 -47.44 -54.76 21.45
CA ASP A 480 -47.22 -55.31 22.78
C ASP A 480 -47.87 -54.44 23.88
N ALA A 481 -47.91 -53.11 23.73
CA ALA A 481 -48.71 -52.23 24.58
C ALA A 481 -50.22 -52.51 24.45
N ASN A 482 -50.72 -52.78 23.24
CA ASN A 482 -52.10 -53.22 23.01
C ASN A 482 -52.37 -54.63 23.56
N ARG A 483 -51.40 -55.56 23.51
CA ARG A 483 -51.49 -56.88 24.18
C ARG A 483 -51.50 -56.77 25.69
N GLN A 484 -50.88 -55.74 26.26
CA GLN A 484 -50.94 -55.45 27.70
C GLN A 484 -52.29 -54.82 28.08
N HIS A 485 -52.79 -53.84 27.30
CA HIS A 485 -54.09 -53.21 27.55
C HIS A 485 -55.28 -54.16 27.34
N SER A 486 -55.24 -55.03 26.32
CA SER A 486 -56.32 -56.00 26.05
C SER A 486 -56.41 -57.14 27.08
N ASN A 487 -55.46 -57.25 28.02
CA ASN A 487 -55.54 -58.17 29.16
C ASN A 487 -56.03 -57.50 30.47
N GLN A 488 -56.30 -56.19 30.50
CA GLN A 488 -56.71 -55.48 31.73
C GLN A 488 -57.81 -54.42 31.52
N THR A 489 -58.97 -54.78 30.94
CA THR A 489 -60.28 -54.31 31.48
C THR A 489 -61.51 -55.04 30.90
N SER A 490 -62.09 -55.92 31.71
CA SER A 490 -63.54 -56.03 31.90
C SER A 490 -63.72 -56.03 33.42
N THR A 491 -64.48 -55.16 34.08
CA THR A 491 -65.91 -54.77 33.95
C THR A 491 -66.13 -53.44 34.74
N GLN A 492 -67.29 -52.76 34.88
CA GLN A 492 -68.73 -52.86 34.49
C GLN A 492 -69.30 -51.39 34.38
N PRO A 493 -70.61 -51.10 34.13
CA PRO A 493 -71.02 -49.86 33.44
C PRO A 493 -71.84 -48.78 34.20
N SER A 494 -71.94 -47.61 33.55
CA SER A 494 -73.11 -46.71 33.40
C SER A 494 -73.81 -46.04 34.60
N THR A 495 -73.97 -44.71 34.53
CA THR A 495 -75.29 -44.03 34.42
C THR A 495 -75.14 -42.54 34.04
N ALA A 496 -76.24 -41.92 33.59
CA ALA A 496 -76.42 -40.50 33.24
C ALA A 496 -77.67 -39.95 34.03
N PRO A 497 -78.28 -38.74 33.82
CA PRO A 497 -78.04 -37.71 32.79
C PRO A 497 -78.19 -36.21 33.21
N SER A 498 -78.22 -35.35 32.18
CA SER A 498 -78.48 -33.90 32.01
C SER A 498 -79.50 -33.09 32.84
N SER A 499 -79.24 -31.77 32.93
CA SER A 499 -80.22 -30.63 32.88
C SER A 499 -79.46 -29.28 32.71
N THR A 500 -79.56 -28.47 31.64
CA THR A 500 -80.61 -27.47 31.23
C THR A 500 -80.76 -26.26 32.19
N GLU A 501 -80.90 -24.97 31.79
CA GLU A 501 -80.96 -24.29 30.47
C GLU A 501 -80.92 -22.71 30.57
N SER A 502 -80.67 -22.01 29.44
CA SER A 502 -81.22 -20.65 29.09
C SER A 502 -80.68 -19.35 29.79
N ILE A 503 -80.78 -18.09 29.29
CA ILE A 503 -81.00 -17.44 27.95
C ILE A 503 -80.66 -15.91 27.99
N ASN A 504 -80.35 -15.28 26.84
CA ASN A 504 -80.25 -13.81 26.53
C ASN A 504 -79.15 -12.93 27.20
N GLY A 505 -78.60 -11.88 26.55
CA GLY A 505 -78.66 -11.50 25.13
C GLY A 505 -78.46 -10.00 24.78
N ARG A 506 -77.28 -9.60 24.26
CA ARG A 506 -76.91 -8.38 23.46
C ARG A 506 -75.36 -8.31 23.36
N GLY A 507 -74.69 -7.89 22.27
CA GLY A 507 -75.15 -7.64 20.90
C GLY A 507 -74.06 -6.98 20.01
N GLN A 508 -73.60 -7.68 18.98
CA GLN A 508 -72.89 -7.21 17.76
C GLN A 508 -71.66 -6.25 17.86
N SER A 509 -70.50 -6.78 17.51
CA SER A 509 -69.74 -6.30 16.33
C SER A 509 -69.35 -7.54 15.48
N ALA A 510 -68.95 -7.35 14.21
CA ALA A 510 -68.93 -8.45 13.23
C ALA A 510 -67.52 -8.82 12.74
N GLU A 511 -67.20 -10.11 12.81
CA GLU A 511 -66.17 -10.78 12.00
C GLU A 511 -66.88 -11.77 11.07
N SER A 512 -66.39 -11.91 9.83
CA SER A 512 -67.06 -12.68 8.78
C SER A 512 -66.15 -13.77 8.19
N ILE A 513 -66.32 -14.98 8.74
CA ILE A 513 -66.31 -16.30 8.06
C ILE A 513 -65.49 -16.42 6.77
N GLU A 514 -64.46 -17.27 6.82
CA GLU A 514 -63.79 -17.83 5.64
C GLU A 514 -64.76 -18.72 4.82
N PHE A 515 -64.58 -18.75 3.50
CA PHE A 515 -64.72 -20.00 2.76
C PHE A 515 -63.68 -20.07 1.63
N VAL A 516 -63.16 -21.27 1.38
CA VAL A 516 -61.99 -21.53 0.53
C VAL A 516 -62.42 -21.75 -0.92
N ASP A 517 -61.66 -21.19 -1.88
CA ASP A 517 -61.26 -22.00 -3.05
C ASP A 517 -60.01 -21.51 -3.83
N HIS A 518 -59.18 -22.50 -4.17
CA HIS A 518 -58.20 -22.61 -5.27
C HIS A 518 -57.18 -21.50 -5.66
N VAL A 519 -55.90 -21.88 -5.51
CA VAL A 519 -54.77 -21.75 -6.47
C VAL A 519 -54.28 -20.35 -6.88
N SER A 520 -53.08 -19.98 -6.39
CA SER A 520 -52.08 -19.24 -7.18
C SER A 520 -50.66 -19.50 -6.63
N SER A 521 -49.63 -19.16 -7.41
CA SER A 521 -48.21 -19.42 -7.16
C SER A 521 -47.46 -18.24 -6.55
N SER A 522 -46.70 -18.47 -5.47
CA SER A 522 -45.33 -17.95 -5.29
C SER A 522 -44.75 -18.36 -3.93
N GLU A 523 -43.79 -19.29 -3.90
CA GLU A 523 -42.92 -19.44 -2.73
C GLU A 523 -41.80 -18.39 -2.82
N SER A 524 -41.74 -17.50 -1.82
CA SER A 524 -40.82 -16.36 -1.81
C SER A 524 -39.44 -16.78 -1.27
N PRO A 525 -38.32 -16.34 -1.88
CA PRO A 525 -36.98 -16.68 -1.40
C PRO A 525 -36.59 -15.84 -0.16
N SER A 526 -37.08 -16.21 1.03
CA SER A 526 -36.88 -15.43 2.27
C SER A 526 -36.27 -16.18 3.46
N GLU A 527 -35.97 -17.49 3.37
CA GLU A 527 -35.49 -18.28 4.52
C GLU A 527 -33.95 -18.50 4.57
N TRP A 528 -33.18 -17.93 3.64
CA TRP A 528 -31.72 -18.08 3.57
C TRP A 528 -30.93 -16.85 4.06
N VAL A 529 -31.57 -15.94 4.81
CA VAL A 529 -30.93 -14.75 5.39
C VAL A 529 -31.06 -14.79 6.91
N THR A 530 -29.96 -15.09 7.61
CA THR A 530 -29.81 -14.69 9.01
C THR A 530 -29.74 -13.16 9.07
N GLU A 531 -30.68 -12.50 9.76
CA GLU A 531 -30.57 -11.06 10.01
C GLU A 531 -29.20 -10.76 10.67
N PRO A 532 -28.44 -9.75 10.19
CA PRO A 532 -27.23 -9.31 10.89
C PRO A 532 -27.60 -8.81 12.29
N GLU A 533 -26.70 -8.99 13.27
CA GLU A 533 -26.89 -8.44 14.61
C GLU A 533 -27.23 -6.93 14.52
N LYS A 534 -28.39 -6.55 15.08
CA LYS A 534 -28.86 -5.16 15.01
C LYS A 534 -27.81 -4.23 15.64
N PRO A 535 -27.43 -3.12 14.99
CA PRO A 535 -26.37 -2.26 15.49
C PRO A 535 -26.68 -1.76 16.91
N LYS A 536 -25.69 -1.77 17.78
CA LYS A 536 -25.81 -1.36 19.19
C LYS A 536 -24.98 -0.10 19.44
N LEU A 537 -25.47 0.78 20.31
CA LEU A 537 -24.68 1.86 20.92
C LEU A 537 -24.55 1.59 22.42
N PRO A 538 -23.52 2.12 23.09
CA PRO A 538 -23.44 2.12 24.55
C PRO A 538 -24.60 2.91 25.20
N PRO A 539 -24.80 2.85 26.53
CA PRO A 539 -25.72 3.71 27.25
C PRO A 539 -25.52 5.20 26.91
N LEU A 540 -26.62 5.95 26.83
CA LEU A 540 -26.59 7.38 26.46
C LEU A 540 -25.68 8.19 27.40
N GLU A 541 -25.71 7.87 28.70
CA GLU A 541 -24.88 8.50 29.74
C GLU A 541 -23.36 8.33 29.51
N GLU A 542 -22.94 7.23 28.89
CA GLU A 542 -21.52 6.97 28.59
C GLU A 542 -21.03 7.75 27.36
N ILE A 543 -21.89 7.93 26.34
CA ILE A 543 -21.50 8.55 25.08
C ILE A 543 -21.66 10.07 25.07
N MET A 544 -22.61 10.62 25.83
CA MET A 544 -22.92 12.05 25.85
C MET A 544 -21.67 12.95 26.07
N PRO A 545 -20.79 12.71 27.07
CA PRO A 545 -19.60 13.54 27.26
C PRO A 545 -18.63 13.56 26.06
N ILE A 546 -18.60 12.50 25.26
CA ILE A 546 -17.73 12.36 24.08
C ILE A 546 -18.36 13.07 22.87
N ILE A 547 -19.69 13.02 22.77
CA ILE A 547 -20.47 13.79 21.79
C ILE A 547 -20.37 15.29 22.07
N ASP A 548 -20.43 15.70 23.34
CA ASP A 548 -20.20 17.08 23.76
C ASP A 548 -18.77 17.54 23.43
N GLU A 549 -17.75 16.71 23.67
CA GLU A 549 -16.36 17.00 23.30
C GLU A 549 -16.17 17.15 21.78
N PHE A 550 -16.84 16.31 20.99
CA PHE A 550 -16.91 16.44 19.52
C PHE A 550 -17.54 17.76 19.08
N PHE A 551 -18.70 18.13 19.63
CA PHE A 551 -19.39 19.36 19.23
C PHE A 551 -18.63 20.61 19.64
N ASN A 552 -18.10 20.64 20.87
CA ASN A 552 -17.41 21.80 21.41
C ASN A 552 -16.00 22.02 20.84
N ARG A 553 -15.35 20.99 20.24
CA ARG A 553 -13.98 21.11 19.70
C ARG A 553 -13.81 20.86 18.20
N TYR A 554 -14.54 19.92 17.60
CA TYR A 554 -14.42 19.68 16.16
C TYR A 554 -15.51 20.43 15.39
N ASN A 555 -16.77 20.17 15.74
CA ASN A 555 -17.91 20.63 14.96
C ASN A 555 -18.09 22.15 15.01
N CYS A 556 -17.66 22.80 16.09
CA CYS A 556 -17.66 24.25 16.25
C CYS A 556 -16.83 24.98 15.17
N VAL A 557 -15.74 24.38 14.69
CA VAL A 557 -14.84 24.96 13.66
C VAL A 557 -14.94 24.29 12.28
N MET A 558 -15.46 23.07 12.22
CA MET A 558 -15.71 22.29 11.00
C MET A 558 -17.11 21.67 11.11
N PRO A 559 -18.18 22.41 10.76
CA PRO A 559 -19.57 22.05 11.08
C PRO A 559 -20.11 20.90 10.23
N LEU A 560 -19.66 19.69 10.54
CA LEU A 560 -20.01 18.43 9.88
C LEU A 560 -21.47 18.04 10.13
N PHE A 561 -21.96 18.22 11.36
CA PHE A 561 -23.35 17.98 11.74
C PHE A 561 -24.03 19.27 12.23
N ASP A 562 -25.32 19.39 11.96
CA ASP A 562 -26.21 20.33 12.64
C ASP A 562 -26.51 19.79 14.05
N PRO A 563 -26.15 20.47 15.16
CA PRO A 563 -26.30 19.92 16.50
C PRO A 563 -27.76 19.61 16.89
N PRO A 564 -28.75 20.50 16.70
CA PRO A 564 -30.16 20.19 17.00
C PRO A 564 -30.67 18.95 16.25
N THR A 565 -30.35 18.80 14.97
CA THR A 565 -30.73 17.62 14.18
C THR A 565 -30.01 16.36 14.65
N PHE A 566 -28.71 16.43 14.95
CA PHE A 566 -27.95 15.30 15.47
C PHE A 566 -28.48 14.84 16.82
N MET A 567 -28.68 15.74 17.78
CA MET A 567 -29.17 15.38 19.12
C MET A 567 -30.59 14.80 19.05
N ARG A 568 -31.45 15.29 18.15
CA ARG A 568 -32.76 14.68 17.86
C ARG A 568 -32.64 13.25 17.30
N MET A 569 -31.73 13.01 16.36
CA MET A 569 -31.46 11.65 15.84
C MET A 569 -30.94 10.72 16.94
N LEU A 570 -30.04 11.22 17.79
CA LEU A 570 -29.47 10.49 18.92
C LEU A 570 -30.54 10.16 19.97
N SER A 571 -31.35 11.12 20.40
CA SER A 571 -32.45 10.87 21.34
C SER A 571 -33.45 9.85 20.79
N ASN A 572 -33.83 9.98 19.51
CA ASN A 572 -34.74 9.03 18.86
C ASN A 572 -34.20 7.59 18.87
N TRP A 573 -32.89 7.38 18.73
CA TRP A 573 -32.27 6.04 18.74
C TRP A 573 -32.55 5.23 20.01
N TYR A 574 -32.66 5.90 21.17
CA TYR A 574 -32.95 5.26 22.45
C TYR A 574 -34.45 5.14 22.77
N VAL A 575 -35.34 5.63 21.90
CA VAL A 575 -36.80 5.47 22.04
C VAL A 575 -37.22 4.11 21.45
N PRO A 576 -37.84 3.18 22.23
CA PRO A 576 -38.13 1.80 21.77
C PRO A 576 -39.07 1.67 20.56
N SER A 577 -39.72 2.74 20.12
CA SER A 577 -40.63 2.79 18.97
C SER A 577 -40.02 3.43 17.72
N SER A 578 -38.74 3.79 17.72
CA SER A 578 -38.06 4.32 16.54
C SER A 578 -37.46 3.21 15.66
N GLY A 579 -37.41 3.44 14.35
CA GLY A 579 -36.66 2.59 13.43
C GLY A 579 -35.16 2.89 13.56
N GLN A 580 -34.39 1.92 14.05
CA GLN A 580 -32.93 2.04 14.15
C GLN A 580 -32.29 2.14 12.76
N SER A 581 -31.80 3.34 12.41
CA SER A 581 -31.18 3.62 11.12
C SER A 581 -29.66 3.42 11.15
N THR A 582 -29.14 2.56 10.28
CA THR A 582 -27.70 2.32 10.10
C THR A 582 -26.90 3.60 9.86
N ALA A 583 -27.49 4.59 9.16
CA ALA A 583 -26.85 5.89 8.92
C ALA A 583 -26.75 6.75 10.19
N VAL A 584 -27.75 6.70 11.08
CA VAL A 584 -27.69 7.37 12.39
C VAL A 584 -26.64 6.70 13.28
N TRP A 585 -26.62 5.37 13.33
CA TRP A 585 -25.60 4.62 14.06
C TRP A 585 -24.17 4.95 13.59
N ALA A 586 -23.95 4.98 12.28
CA ALA A 586 -22.65 5.34 11.70
C ALA A 586 -22.27 6.81 12.00
N ALA A 587 -23.21 7.74 11.94
CA ALA A 587 -22.99 9.15 12.31
C ALA A 587 -22.59 9.31 13.79
N VAL A 588 -23.20 8.55 14.70
CA VAL A 588 -22.81 8.56 16.12
C VAL A 588 -21.42 7.96 16.32
N ASN A 589 -21.06 6.88 15.61
CA ASN A 589 -19.70 6.33 15.67
C ASN A 589 -18.65 7.32 15.11
N ILE A 590 -18.96 8.08 14.05
CA ILE A 590 -18.10 9.18 13.57
C ILE A 590 -17.92 10.27 14.64
N ALA A 591 -19.00 10.72 15.25
CA ALA A 591 -18.94 11.76 16.30
C ALA A 591 -18.14 11.28 17.52
N MET A 592 -18.33 10.03 17.97
CA MET A 592 -17.53 9.44 19.05
C MET A 592 -16.04 9.34 18.69
N ALA A 593 -15.71 8.84 17.49
CA ALA A 593 -14.34 8.71 17.03
C ALA A 593 -13.62 10.07 16.94
N LEU A 594 -14.30 11.10 16.42
CA LEU A 594 -13.75 12.46 16.33
C LEU A 594 -13.69 13.13 17.71
N GLY A 595 -14.65 12.87 18.60
CA GLY A 595 -14.64 13.32 20.00
C GLY A 595 -13.39 12.86 20.74
N TYR A 596 -13.14 11.54 20.77
CA TYR A 596 -11.94 10.97 21.39
C TYR A 596 -10.63 11.56 20.84
N ARG A 597 -10.54 11.81 19.51
CA ARG A 597 -9.34 12.42 18.91
C ARG A 597 -9.18 13.91 19.19
N CYS A 598 -10.24 14.59 19.65
CA CYS A 598 -10.21 16.02 19.96
C CYS A 598 -10.03 16.31 21.45
N THR A 599 -10.10 15.30 22.33
CA THR A 599 -9.80 15.44 23.76
C THR A 599 -8.44 16.08 24.00
N LEU A 600 -8.38 17.11 24.85
CA LEU A 600 -7.13 17.72 25.30
C LEU A 600 -6.36 16.75 26.20
N LYS A 601 -5.09 16.49 25.86
CA LYS A 601 -4.15 15.70 26.67
C LYS A 601 -3.36 16.64 27.58
N GLU A 602 -2.94 16.16 28.75
CA GLU A 602 -2.19 16.95 29.74
C GLU A 602 -0.80 17.35 29.21
N GLN A 603 -0.34 18.55 29.55
CA GLN A 603 0.98 19.04 29.11
C GLN A 603 2.10 18.15 29.65
N GLY A 604 2.92 17.62 28.74
CA GLY A 604 4.06 16.74 29.04
C GLY A 604 3.72 15.24 29.05
N ASN A 605 2.45 14.85 29.17
CA ASN A 605 2.04 13.44 29.17
C ASN A 605 1.87 12.92 27.73
N LEU A 606 2.99 12.75 27.04
CA LEU A 606 3.04 12.19 25.68
C LEU A 606 2.72 10.68 25.64
N ASP A 607 2.82 9.98 26.77
CA ASP A 607 2.44 8.56 26.88
C ASP A 607 0.91 8.35 26.81
N ALA A 608 0.10 9.42 26.85
CA ALA A 608 -1.37 9.39 26.74
C ALA A 608 -1.91 9.16 25.30
N LEU A 609 -1.07 8.77 24.34
CA LEU A 609 -1.41 8.50 22.93
C LEU A 609 -2.08 7.11 22.70
N VAL A 610 -2.81 6.62 23.70
CA VAL A 610 -3.27 5.21 23.80
C VAL A 610 -4.77 5.00 23.47
N ASP A 611 -5.54 6.08 23.29
CA ASP A 611 -6.98 6.00 22.93
C ASP A 611 -7.25 5.45 21.51
N ASP A 612 -6.20 5.19 20.73
CA ASP A 612 -6.23 4.67 19.36
C ASP A 612 -7.13 3.42 19.22
N GLN A 613 -7.22 2.57 20.25
CA GLN A 613 -8.12 1.41 20.26
C GLN A 613 -9.62 1.79 20.18
N LYS A 614 -10.04 2.86 20.87
CA LYS A 614 -11.43 3.34 20.86
C LYS A 614 -11.76 3.97 19.51
N VAL A 615 -10.85 4.79 19.00
CA VAL A 615 -10.95 5.41 17.67
C VAL A 615 -11.07 4.33 16.60
N MET A 616 -10.19 3.33 16.62
CA MET A 616 -10.21 2.20 15.68
C MET A 616 -11.47 1.32 15.83
N TYR A 617 -12.02 1.16 17.03
CA TYR A 617 -13.29 0.45 17.25
C TYR A 617 -14.45 1.15 16.52
N HIS A 618 -14.65 2.44 16.76
CA HIS A 618 -15.68 3.22 16.07
C HIS A 618 -15.43 3.35 14.56
N MET A 619 -14.17 3.42 14.14
CA MET A 619 -13.79 3.45 12.73
C MET A 619 -14.16 2.14 12.02
N ARG A 620 -13.90 0.98 12.64
CA ARG A 620 -14.32 -0.35 12.15
C ARG A 620 -15.84 -0.49 12.08
N ASN A 621 -16.56 0.02 13.07
CA ASN A 621 -18.03 0.08 13.07
C ASN A 621 -18.56 0.85 11.86
N VAL A 622 -17.99 2.01 11.53
CA VAL A 622 -18.39 2.76 10.32
C VAL A 622 -17.98 2.03 9.04
N GLN A 623 -16.78 1.41 9.01
CA GLN A 623 -16.28 0.66 7.86
C GLN A 623 -17.20 -0.51 7.46
N SER A 624 -17.83 -1.22 8.41
CA SER A 624 -18.68 -2.37 8.11
C SER A 624 -20.00 -2.04 7.40
N VAL A 625 -20.37 -0.76 7.30
CA VAL A 625 -21.64 -0.30 6.70
C VAL A 625 -21.43 0.68 5.53
N VAL A 626 -20.21 0.84 5.02
CA VAL A 626 -19.90 1.77 3.91
C VAL A 626 -20.61 1.39 2.61
N SER A 627 -20.80 0.10 2.34
CA SER A 627 -21.60 -0.40 1.22
C SER A 627 -22.99 0.23 1.22
N ASP A 628 -23.64 0.22 2.38
CA ASP A 628 -25.02 0.60 2.59
C ASP A 628 -25.15 2.13 2.57
N LEU A 629 -24.15 2.84 3.10
CA LEU A 629 -24.07 4.30 3.05
C LEU A 629 -23.86 4.85 1.63
N VAL A 630 -23.06 4.15 0.81
CA VAL A 630 -22.73 4.58 -0.58
C VAL A 630 -23.80 4.19 -1.59
N THR A 631 -24.65 3.20 -1.30
CA THR A 631 -25.73 2.74 -2.19
C THR A 631 -27.09 3.43 -1.95
N ARG A 632 -27.21 4.25 -0.90
CA ARG A 632 -28.42 5.04 -0.61
C ARG A 632 -28.63 6.19 -1.61
N GLU A 633 -29.88 6.50 -1.87
CA GLU A 633 -30.26 7.65 -2.70
C GLU A 633 -30.12 8.96 -1.90
N GLU A 634 -29.18 9.81 -2.33
CA GLU A 634 -29.11 11.27 -2.05
C GLU A 634 -29.26 11.68 -0.56
N ASP A 635 -28.75 10.85 0.34
CA ASP A 635 -28.80 11.05 1.79
C ASP A 635 -27.66 11.97 2.28
N LEU A 636 -28.02 13.13 2.84
CA LEU A 636 -27.07 14.08 3.42
C LEU A 636 -26.28 13.46 4.59
N LEU A 637 -26.90 12.54 5.34
CA LEU A 637 -26.26 11.84 6.45
C LEU A 637 -25.20 10.84 5.95
N GLY A 638 -25.42 10.24 4.78
CA GLY A 638 -24.41 9.44 4.08
C GLY A 638 -23.17 10.25 3.75
N LEU A 639 -23.34 11.45 3.20
CA LEU A 639 -22.22 12.38 2.93
C LEU A 639 -21.50 12.79 4.22
N GLN A 640 -22.23 13.12 5.29
CA GLN A 640 -21.65 13.47 6.60
C GLN A 640 -20.78 12.34 7.16
N VAL A 641 -21.23 11.09 7.07
CA VAL A 641 -20.44 9.93 7.52
C VAL A 641 -19.19 9.74 6.66
N LEU A 642 -19.31 9.81 5.33
CA LEU A 642 -18.16 9.66 4.41
C LEU A 642 -17.10 10.75 4.64
N LEU A 643 -17.50 12.01 4.86
CA LEU A 643 -16.59 13.10 5.21
C LEU A 643 -15.95 12.88 6.59
N GLY A 644 -16.70 12.38 7.57
CA GLY A 644 -16.16 11.96 8.86
C GLY A 644 -15.08 10.88 8.72
N MET A 645 -15.29 9.88 7.86
CA MET A 645 -14.27 8.87 7.56
C MET A 645 -13.02 9.48 6.92
N VAL A 646 -13.16 10.42 5.98
CA VAL A 646 -12.02 11.12 5.36
C VAL A 646 -11.18 11.85 6.41
N VAL A 647 -11.83 12.56 7.35
CA VAL A 647 -11.15 13.26 8.45
C VAL A 647 -10.42 12.28 9.39
N LEU A 648 -11.01 11.11 9.66
CA LEU A 648 -10.36 10.06 10.46
C LEU A 648 -9.14 9.46 9.71
N PHE A 649 -9.31 9.03 8.45
CA PHE A 649 -8.22 8.47 7.64
C PHE A 649 -7.06 9.45 7.41
N LEU A 650 -7.33 10.76 7.27
CA LEU A 650 -6.31 11.80 7.18
C LEU A 650 -5.44 11.94 8.44
N GLY A 651 -5.78 11.24 9.52
CA GLY A 651 -4.99 11.18 10.76
C GLY A 651 -4.63 9.77 11.20
N THR A 652 -4.51 8.79 10.29
CA THR A 652 -3.94 7.46 10.58
C THR A 652 -2.64 7.22 9.81
N LYS A 653 -2.00 6.06 10.05
CA LYS A 653 -0.75 5.66 9.38
C LYS A 653 -0.84 5.49 7.87
N ASP A 654 -2.02 5.20 7.32
CA ASP A 654 -2.25 5.17 5.88
C ASP A 654 -3.39 6.12 5.49
N PRO A 655 -3.09 7.32 4.98
CA PRO A 655 -4.10 8.26 4.49
C PRO A 655 -4.63 7.91 3.09
N LYS A 656 -4.15 6.85 2.41
CA LYS A 656 -4.63 6.48 1.06
C LYS A 656 -6.14 6.18 0.99
N PRO A 657 -6.80 5.55 1.99
CA PRO A 657 -8.25 5.37 1.93
C PRO A 657 -9.01 6.70 1.91
N ALA A 658 -8.45 7.78 2.49
CA ALA A 658 -9.05 9.11 2.42
C ALA A 658 -9.21 9.60 0.96
N SER A 659 -8.23 9.34 0.09
CA SER A 659 -8.29 9.75 -1.32
C SER A 659 -9.30 8.94 -2.15
N VAL A 660 -9.62 7.71 -1.72
CA VAL A 660 -10.70 6.90 -2.32
C VAL A 660 -12.07 7.37 -1.82
N VAL A 661 -12.22 7.57 -0.51
CA VAL A 661 -13.51 7.98 0.09
C VAL A 661 -13.89 9.41 -0.31
N ILE A 662 -12.94 10.36 -0.38
CA ILE A 662 -13.24 11.74 -0.81
C ILE A 662 -13.77 11.78 -2.25
N GLY A 663 -13.26 10.95 -3.16
CA GLY A 663 -13.78 10.88 -4.53
C GLY A 663 -15.24 10.42 -4.60
N THR A 664 -15.68 9.60 -3.64
CA THR A 664 -17.09 9.19 -3.52
C THR A 664 -17.93 10.26 -2.81
N ALA A 665 -17.41 10.92 -1.77
CA ALA A 665 -18.06 12.05 -1.13
C ALA A 665 -18.29 13.22 -2.10
N VAL A 666 -17.29 13.55 -2.94
CA VAL A 666 -17.43 14.55 -4.02
C VAL A 666 -18.51 14.15 -5.01
N ARG A 667 -18.53 12.89 -5.50
CA ARG A 667 -19.59 12.42 -6.41
C ARG A 667 -20.99 12.53 -5.79
N LEU A 668 -21.14 12.20 -4.50
CA LEU A 668 -22.41 12.36 -3.79
C LEU A 668 -22.81 13.83 -3.62
N ALA A 669 -21.87 14.70 -3.21
CA ALA A 669 -22.09 16.14 -3.11
C ALA A 669 -22.46 16.77 -4.47
N HIS A 670 -21.86 16.33 -5.57
CA HIS A 670 -22.20 16.78 -6.91
C HIS A 670 -23.57 16.25 -7.38
N ARG A 671 -23.89 14.97 -7.15
CA ARG A 671 -25.22 14.39 -7.45
C ARG A 671 -26.33 15.10 -6.67
N MET A 672 -26.09 15.46 -5.41
CA MET A 672 -27.01 16.24 -4.59
C MET A 672 -27.04 17.74 -4.94
N HIS A 673 -26.33 18.17 -5.99
CA HIS A 673 -26.19 19.57 -6.44
C HIS A 673 -25.65 20.54 -5.37
N LEU A 674 -24.86 20.08 -4.40
CA LEU A 674 -24.36 20.93 -3.30
C LEU A 674 -23.36 22.02 -3.74
N HIS A 675 -22.88 21.99 -4.98
CA HIS A 675 -22.01 23.01 -5.59
C HIS A 675 -22.79 24.18 -6.22
N ASP A 676 -24.10 24.00 -6.42
CA ASP A 676 -25.01 24.93 -7.09
C ASP A 676 -25.88 25.69 -6.07
N LYS A 677 -25.85 27.01 -6.17
CA LYS A 677 -26.62 27.96 -5.38
C LYS A 677 -28.11 27.95 -5.70
N GLU A 678 -28.51 27.68 -6.94
CA GLU A 678 -29.93 27.57 -7.29
C GLU A 678 -30.58 26.35 -6.62
N SER A 679 -29.84 25.24 -6.43
CA SER A 679 -30.31 24.09 -5.66
C SER A 679 -30.72 24.43 -4.22
N LEU A 680 -30.11 25.45 -3.61
CA LEU A 680 -30.34 25.78 -2.21
C LEU A 680 -31.72 26.44 -1.97
N GLN A 681 -32.32 27.05 -3.00
CA GLN A 681 -33.60 27.77 -2.84
C GLN A 681 -34.80 26.84 -2.56
N TYR A 682 -34.64 25.53 -2.79
CA TYR A 682 -35.67 24.52 -2.57
C TYR A 682 -35.70 23.95 -1.13
N PHE A 683 -34.81 24.43 -0.24
CA PHE A 683 -34.66 23.96 1.13
C PHE A 683 -34.94 25.08 2.16
N SER A 684 -35.22 24.71 3.42
CA SER A 684 -35.28 25.70 4.49
C SER A 684 -33.90 26.34 4.72
N PRO A 685 -33.80 27.58 5.23
CA PRO A 685 -32.52 28.27 5.43
C PRO A 685 -31.51 27.46 6.26
N GLU A 686 -31.98 26.73 7.27
CA GLU A 686 -31.16 25.83 8.10
C GLU A 686 -30.54 24.68 7.29
N VAL A 687 -31.37 23.98 6.49
CA VAL A 687 -30.92 22.87 5.64
C VAL A 687 -30.04 23.38 4.49
N ALA A 688 -30.36 24.54 3.92
CA ALA A 688 -29.52 25.20 2.92
C ALA A 688 -28.14 25.57 3.47
N ARG A 689 -28.06 26.13 4.70
CA ARG A 689 -26.78 26.40 5.38
C ARG A 689 -25.98 25.12 5.59
N GLN A 690 -26.61 24.03 6.06
CA GLN A 690 -25.89 22.77 6.29
C GLN A 690 -25.44 22.09 4.99
N ARG A 691 -26.24 22.17 3.91
CA ARG A 691 -25.85 21.73 2.56
C ARG A 691 -24.61 22.48 2.05
N ALA A 692 -24.60 23.82 2.15
CA ALA A 692 -23.44 24.63 1.77
C ALA A 692 -22.19 24.36 2.63
N ARG A 693 -22.36 24.14 3.95
CA ARG A 693 -21.27 23.73 4.85
C ARG A 693 -20.65 22.41 4.42
N LEU A 694 -21.46 21.41 4.08
CA LEU A 694 -20.97 20.10 3.67
C LEU A 694 -20.26 20.12 2.31
N PHE A 695 -20.72 20.96 1.37
CA PHE A 695 -19.94 21.25 0.18
C PHE A 695 -18.57 21.83 0.53
N TRP A 696 -18.52 22.89 1.35
CA TRP A 696 -17.25 23.54 1.69
C TRP A 696 -16.29 22.65 2.52
N ILE A 697 -16.81 21.73 3.36
CA ILE A 697 -15.99 20.67 3.99
C ILE A 697 -15.42 19.73 2.93
N THR A 698 -16.23 19.29 1.97
CA THR A 698 -15.81 18.43 0.84
C THR A 698 -14.73 19.12 0.00
N TYR A 699 -14.86 20.43 -0.25
CA TYR A 699 -13.87 21.24 -0.95
C TYR A 699 -12.54 21.31 -0.19
N ILE A 700 -12.56 21.62 1.12
CA ILE A 700 -11.34 21.67 1.95
C ILE A 700 -10.58 20.33 1.90
N MET A 701 -11.30 19.21 2.12
CA MET A 701 -10.69 17.87 2.15
C MET A 701 -10.07 17.48 0.79
N ASP A 702 -10.78 17.69 -0.32
CA ASP A 702 -10.31 17.34 -1.67
C ASP A 702 -9.08 18.17 -2.08
N LYS A 703 -9.07 19.49 -1.83
CA LYS A 703 -7.90 20.32 -2.16
C LYS A 703 -6.69 19.99 -1.27
N GLU A 704 -6.88 19.72 0.02
CA GLU A 704 -5.77 19.32 0.91
C GLU A 704 -5.20 17.93 0.54
N ILE A 705 -6.06 16.97 0.17
CA ILE A 705 -5.64 15.65 -0.34
C ILE A 705 -4.91 15.79 -1.67
N SER A 706 -5.49 16.51 -2.64
CA SER A 706 -4.92 16.74 -3.98
C SER A 706 -3.51 17.33 -3.90
N LEU A 707 -3.32 18.38 -3.08
CA LEU A 707 -2.00 18.98 -2.91
C LEU A 707 -1.02 17.99 -2.27
N LYS A 708 -1.35 17.42 -1.09
CA LYS A 708 -0.44 16.55 -0.32
C LYS A 708 -0.02 15.27 -1.08
N SER A 709 -0.95 14.70 -1.87
CA SER A 709 -0.71 13.49 -2.68
C SER A 709 -0.17 13.77 -4.09
N LYS A 710 -0.24 15.02 -4.55
CA LYS A 710 0.03 15.45 -5.93
C LYS A 710 -0.88 14.78 -6.98
N THR A 711 -2.08 14.32 -6.60
CA THR A 711 -3.13 13.89 -7.54
C THR A 711 -4.07 15.05 -7.91
N PRO A 712 -4.79 14.99 -9.03
CA PRO A 712 -5.86 15.95 -9.32
C PRO A 712 -6.92 15.99 -8.22
N SER A 713 -7.48 17.18 -7.98
CA SER A 713 -8.70 17.39 -7.20
C SER A 713 -9.91 17.00 -8.05
N PHE A 714 -10.96 16.47 -7.41
CA PHE A 714 -12.20 16.08 -8.10
C PHE A 714 -13.14 17.28 -8.36
N GLN A 715 -13.09 18.32 -7.53
CA GLN A 715 -13.85 19.56 -7.71
C GLN A 715 -13.08 20.57 -8.58
N LEU A 716 -13.61 20.92 -9.74
CA LEU A 716 -13.06 21.99 -10.56
C LEU A 716 -13.64 23.35 -10.11
N ASP A 717 -12.78 24.34 -9.89
CA ASP A 717 -13.18 25.67 -9.39
C ASP A 717 -14.07 26.48 -10.37
N VAL A 718 -14.28 25.98 -11.59
CA VAL A 718 -15.17 26.58 -12.61
C VAL A 718 -16.62 26.07 -12.50
N ASP A 719 -16.83 24.93 -11.85
CA ASP A 719 -18.14 24.27 -11.70
C ASP A 719 -18.79 24.59 -10.34
N ILE A 720 -18.45 25.74 -9.73
CA ILE A 720 -18.87 26.16 -8.39
C ILE A 720 -19.34 27.61 -8.45
N ASP A 721 -20.59 27.87 -8.08
CA ASP A 721 -21.15 29.24 -7.97
C ASP A 721 -21.51 29.63 -6.52
N LEU A 722 -21.39 28.69 -5.56
CA LEU A 722 -21.68 28.95 -4.15
C LEU A 722 -20.85 30.12 -3.57
N PRO A 723 -21.46 30.97 -2.72
CA PRO A 723 -20.71 31.94 -1.95
C PRO A 723 -19.83 31.27 -0.88
N LEU A 724 -18.64 31.85 -0.66
CA LEU A 724 -17.77 31.51 0.47
C LEU A 724 -18.52 31.67 1.81
N PRO A 725 -18.25 30.84 2.84
CA PRO A 725 -18.97 30.87 4.12
C PRO A 725 -19.06 32.28 4.74
N GLU A 726 -20.21 32.57 5.36
CA GLU A 726 -20.51 33.88 5.96
C GLU A 726 -19.43 34.33 6.96
N ARG A 727 -19.10 35.63 6.97
CA ARG A 727 -18.07 36.16 7.88
C ARG A 727 -18.51 36.12 9.35
N ASP A 728 -19.81 36.18 9.61
CA ASP A 728 -20.41 36.17 10.95
C ASP A 728 -21.80 35.50 10.89
N PRO A 729 -21.87 34.15 10.89
CA PRO A 729 -23.14 33.42 10.79
C PRO A 729 -23.91 33.45 12.11
N GLU A 730 -25.24 33.45 12.02
CA GLU A 730 -26.17 33.59 13.17
C GLU A 730 -25.97 32.55 14.29
N ASP A 731 -25.54 31.33 13.93
CA ASP A 731 -25.30 30.20 14.83
C ASP A 731 -23.83 30.09 15.28
N ALA A 732 -23.00 31.09 14.94
CA ALA A 732 -21.56 31.15 15.19
C ALA A 732 -20.73 29.95 14.66
N ALA A 733 -21.28 29.11 13.77
CA ALA A 733 -20.54 27.96 13.26
C ALA A 733 -19.31 28.37 12.42
N GLY A 734 -18.14 27.87 12.81
CA GLY A 734 -16.85 28.28 12.25
C GLY A 734 -16.19 29.47 12.95
N ILE A 735 -16.84 30.12 13.92
CA ILE A 735 -16.27 31.26 14.65
C ILE A 735 -15.30 30.80 15.74
N VAL A 736 -14.14 31.45 15.80
CA VAL A 736 -13.16 31.32 16.88
C VAL A 736 -12.95 32.68 17.54
N PHE A 737 -12.80 32.70 18.86
CA PHE A 737 -12.70 33.89 19.70
C PHE A 737 -11.30 34.06 20.31
N ALA A 738 -10.90 35.32 20.53
CA ALA A 738 -9.72 35.72 21.29
C ALA A 738 -10.11 36.24 22.69
N ARG A 739 -9.14 36.33 23.60
CA ARG A 739 -9.31 36.77 25.00
C ARG A 739 -9.92 38.17 25.17
N ASN A 740 -9.72 39.04 24.19
CA ASN A 740 -10.30 40.39 24.17
C ASN A 740 -11.72 40.46 23.59
N GLY A 741 -12.31 39.31 23.22
CA GLY A 741 -13.64 39.21 22.61
C GLY A 741 -13.67 39.43 21.11
N SER A 742 -12.52 39.65 20.44
CA SER A 742 -12.49 39.66 18.97
C SER A 742 -12.72 38.24 18.42
N LYS A 743 -13.29 38.17 17.20
CA LYS A 743 -13.76 36.93 16.59
C LYS A 743 -13.49 36.91 15.10
N PHE A 744 -13.27 35.71 14.54
CA PHE A 744 -13.16 35.52 13.09
C PHE A 744 -13.70 34.14 12.67
N ASN A 745 -14.10 34.01 11.40
CA ASN A 745 -14.55 32.72 10.85
C ASN A 745 -13.36 31.88 10.35
N TYR A 746 -12.94 30.94 11.19
CA TYR A 746 -11.94 29.92 10.90
C TYR A 746 -12.34 28.99 9.74
N PHE A 747 -13.61 28.56 9.69
CA PHE A 747 -14.11 27.69 8.63
C PHE A 747 -14.00 28.37 7.26
N ARG A 748 -14.39 29.65 7.19
CA ARG A 748 -14.18 30.49 6.00
C ARG A 748 -12.70 30.61 5.64
N ALA A 749 -11.84 30.89 6.61
CA ALA A 749 -10.40 31.03 6.37
C ALA A 749 -9.76 29.72 5.85
N ARG A 750 -10.24 28.55 6.29
CA ARG A 750 -9.86 27.25 5.71
C ARG A 750 -10.29 27.11 4.25
N VAL A 751 -11.52 27.46 3.87
CA VAL A 751 -11.95 27.44 2.46
C VAL A 751 -11.07 28.34 1.59
N GLU A 752 -10.83 29.57 2.04
CA GLU A 752 -10.00 30.54 1.32
C GLU A 752 -8.55 30.04 1.15
N LEU A 753 -7.99 29.36 2.16
CA LEU A 753 -6.67 28.72 2.08
C LEU A 753 -6.66 27.49 1.16
N SER A 754 -7.66 26.61 1.25
CA SER A 754 -7.79 25.42 0.39
C SER A 754 -7.92 25.76 -1.08
N HIS A 755 -8.56 26.88 -1.42
CA HIS A 755 -8.61 27.42 -2.78
C HIS A 755 -7.21 27.83 -3.28
N ILE A 756 -6.38 28.43 -2.43
CA ILE A 756 -4.97 28.73 -2.76
C ILE A 756 -4.17 27.43 -2.90
N ALA A 757 -4.37 26.44 -2.02
CA ALA A 757 -3.73 25.13 -2.10
C ALA A 757 -4.05 24.37 -3.40
N GLY A 758 -5.30 24.44 -3.88
CA GLY A 758 -5.69 23.94 -5.21
C GLY A 758 -4.90 24.62 -6.33
N LYS A 759 -4.77 25.95 -6.28
CA LYS A 759 -3.96 26.72 -7.24
C LYS A 759 -2.46 26.40 -7.20
N VAL A 760 -1.91 26.04 -6.03
CA VAL A 760 -0.53 25.51 -5.91
C VAL A 760 -0.40 24.19 -6.68
N TYR A 761 -1.37 23.28 -6.53
CA TYR A 761 -1.40 22.03 -7.31
C TYR A 761 -1.49 22.31 -8.82
N ASP A 762 -2.50 23.06 -9.25
CA ASP A 762 -2.80 23.29 -10.66
C ASP A 762 -1.65 23.98 -11.41
N GLN A 763 -0.99 24.95 -10.77
CA GLN A 763 0.03 25.77 -11.41
C GLN A 763 1.45 25.20 -11.30
N LEU A 764 1.77 24.32 -10.33
CA LEU A 764 3.13 23.79 -10.12
C LEU A 764 3.25 22.25 -10.22
N TYR A 765 2.18 21.48 -10.02
CA TYR A 765 2.24 20.01 -9.90
C TYR A 765 1.42 19.23 -10.93
N SER A 766 0.39 19.84 -11.53
CA SER A 766 -0.42 19.23 -12.60
C SER A 766 0.42 18.81 -13.82
N THR A 767 -0.07 17.85 -14.61
CA THR A 767 0.60 17.33 -15.82
C THR A 767 0.88 18.43 -16.87
N ARG A 768 0.10 19.52 -16.86
CA ARG A 768 0.37 20.71 -17.69
C ARG A 768 1.42 21.62 -17.04
N ALA A 769 1.35 21.84 -15.73
CA ALA A 769 2.31 22.65 -14.98
C ALA A 769 3.76 22.11 -15.02
N ARG A 770 3.95 20.79 -15.11
CA ARG A 770 5.29 20.18 -15.23
C ARG A 770 5.98 20.44 -16.58
N LYS A 771 5.29 21.01 -17.57
CA LYS A 771 5.80 21.23 -18.95
C LYS A 771 6.10 22.70 -19.28
N VAL A 772 5.99 23.61 -18.32
CA VAL A 772 6.24 25.05 -18.53
C VAL A 772 7.72 25.41 -18.35
N SER A 773 8.16 26.56 -18.84
CA SER A 773 9.57 26.97 -18.68
C SER A 773 9.92 27.22 -17.20
N GLN A 774 11.20 27.17 -16.87
CA GLN A 774 11.68 27.49 -15.52
C GLN A 774 11.31 28.94 -15.12
N GLN A 775 11.28 29.86 -16.08
CA GLN A 775 10.87 31.25 -15.88
C GLN A 775 9.36 31.36 -15.58
N ASP A 776 8.51 30.68 -16.36
CA ASP A 776 7.06 30.61 -16.09
C ASP A 776 6.76 29.97 -14.73
N ARG A 777 7.51 28.92 -14.38
CA ARG A 777 7.41 28.26 -13.07
C ARG A 777 7.76 29.23 -11.96
N GLN A 778 8.83 30.02 -12.10
CA GLN A 778 9.21 31.00 -11.09
C GLN A 778 8.18 32.14 -10.94
N LEU A 779 7.61 32.65 -12.03
CA LEU A 779 6.54 33.64 -11.99
C LEU A 779 5.29 33.12 -11.26
N ARG A 780 4.95 31.83 -11.45
CA ARG A 780 3.86 31.15 -10.72
C ARG A 780 4.16 31.01 -9.23
N VAL A 781 5.39 30.61 -8.87
CA VAL A 781 5.85 30.53 -7.47
C VAL A 781 5.67 31.88 -6.77
N THR A 782 6.18 32.97 -7.35
CA THR A 782 6.04 34.32 -6.79
C THR A 782 4.58 34.75 -6.63
N ARG A 783 3.71 34.48 -7.61
CA ARG A 783 2.28 34.79 -7.53
C ARG A 783 1.55 33.98 -6.45
N LEU A 784 1.90 32.70 -6.28
CA LEU A 784 1.33 31.84 -5.25
C LEU A 784 1.80 32.26 -3.84
N GLU A 785 3.06 32.64 -3.70
CA GLU A 785 3.60 33.18 -2.45
C GLU A 785 2.90 34.50 -2.06
N GLU A 786 2.65 35.40 -3.02
CA GLU A 786 1.88 36.63 -2.81
C GLU A 786 0.44 36.34 -2.38
N MET A 787 -0.23 35.36 -3.02
CA MET A 787 -1.59 34.95 -2.64
C MET A 787 -1.64 34.38 -1.21
N LEU A 788 -0.69 33.52 -0.84
CA LEU A 788 -0.55 32.97 0.51
C LEU A 788 -0.29 34.09 1.52
N GLU A 789 0.66 34.98 1.24
CA GLU A 789 1.04 36.07 2.13
C GLU A 789 -0.10 37.09 2.32
N ASN A 790 -0.83 37.42 1.24
CA ASN A 790 -2.02 38.26 1.34
C ASN A 790 -3.10 37.59 2.21
N TRP A 791 -3.35 36.29 2.04
CA TRP A 791 -4.26 35.55 2.91
C TRP A 791 -3.81 35.61 4.39
N ARG A 792 -2.51 35.44 4.68
CA ARG A 792 -1.96 35.53 6.05
C ARG A 792 -2.22 36.91 6.67
N ARG A 793 -1.98 38.00 5.92
CA ARG A 793 -2.16 39.39 6.38
C ARG A 793 -3.61 39.78 6.63
N ASN A 794 -4.56 39.11 5.99
CA ASN A 794 -6.00 39.37 6.16
C ASN A 794 -6.60 38.70 7.41
N LEU A 795 -5.83 37.90 8.15
CA LEU A 795 -6.23 37.40 9.47
C LEU A 795 -6.12 38.53 10.52
N PRO A 796 -7.08 38.69 11.45
CA PRO A 796 -7.02 39.77 12.44
C PRO A 796 -5.81 39.61 13.38
N PRO A 797 -5.25 40.71 13.91
CA PRO A 797 -3.97 40.71 14.63
C PRO A 797 -3.85 39.66 15.74
N GLU A 798 -4.92 39.46 16.52
CA GLU A 798 -4.97 38.51 17.64
C GLU A 798 -4.85 37.04 17.22
N PHE A 799 -5.15 36.75 15.95
CA PHE A 799 -5.04 35.42 15.35
C PHE A 799 -3.79 35.29 14.46
N GLN A 800 -2.96 36.33 14.34
CA GLN A 800 -1.70 36.23 13.61
C GLN A 800 -0.69 35.38 14.39
N ILE A 801 0.08 34.54 13.69
CA ILE A 801 0.97 33.51 14.26
C ILE A 801 1.86 34.01 15.42
N ASP A 802 2.35 35.24 15.31
CA ASP A 802 3.28 35.87 16.26
C ASP A 802 2.59 36.37 17.54
N SER A 803 1.27 36.58 17.52
CA SER A 803 0.44 37.07 18.64
C SER A 803 -0.50 36.00 19.22
N ALA A 804 -0.85 34.97 18.43
CA ALA A 804 -1.86 33.97 18.77
C ALA A 804 -1.65 33.32 20.16
N LEU A 805 -0.41 32.95 20.50
CA LEU A 805 -0.07 32.34 21.80
C LEU A 805 -0.38 33.24 23.02
N GLN A 806 -0.38 34.57 22.82
CA GLN A 806 -0.66 35.55 23.87
C GLN A 806 -2.16 35.90 23.91
N CYS A 807 -2.79 36.02 22.74
CA CYS A 807 -4.16 36.50 22.58
C CYS A 807 -5.23 35.40 22.72
N LEU A 808 -4.89 34.12 22.59
CA LEU A 808 -5.84 33.01 22.46
C LEU A 808 -5.79 32.02 23.64
N ASP A 809 -6.91 31.35 23.87
CA ASP A 809 -7.04 30.28 24.87
C ASP A 809 -6.83 28.87 24.29
N SER A 810 -6.74 27.89 25.21
CA SER A 810 -6.29 26.51 24.98
C SER A 810 -6.94 25.73 23.84
N LEU A 811 -8.14 26.10 23.41
CA LEU A 811 -8.83 25.48 22.28
C LEU A 811 -8.66 26.29 20.97
N PRO A 812 -8.99 27.60 20.92
CA PRO A 812 -8.62 28.49 19.80
C PRO A 812 -7.18 28.33 19.29
N ILE A 813 -6.19 28.20 20.18
CA ILE A 813 -4.78 28.06 19.78
C ILE A 813 -4.48 26.73 19.07
N VAL A 814 -5.19 25.65 19.40
CA VAL A 814 -5.07 24.35 18.70
C VAL A 814 -5.61 24.45 17.28
N HIS A 815 -6.71 25.18 17.08
CA HIS A 815 -7.23 25.46 15.74
C HIS A 815 -6.27 26.32 14.93
N MET A 816 -5.73 27.41 15.50
CA MET A 816 -4.74 28.23 14.82
C MET A 816 -3.46 27.46 14.48
N SER A 817 -3.03 26.52 15.34
CA SER A 817 -1.94 25.58 15.04
C SER A 817 -2.25 24.74 13.79
N LEU A 818 -3.41 24.08 13.72
CA LEU A 818 -3.85 23.31 12.53
C LEU A 818 -3.91 24.16 11.24
N LEU A 819 -4.43 25.39 11.34
CA LEU A 819 -4.55 26.30 10.19
C LEU A 819 -3.17 26.76 9.70
N TYR A 820 -2.26 27.13 10.61
CA TYR A 820 -0.92 27.54 10.23
C TYR A 820 -0.06 26.39 9.68
N HIS A 821 -0.29 25.14 10.10
CA HIS A 821 0.37 23.98 9.48
C HIS A 821 -0.18 23.68 8.08
N SER A 822 -1.47 23.92 7.81
CA SER A 822 -2.01 23.87 6.44
C SER A 822 -1.43 24.97 5.56
N TYR A 823 -1.28 26.19 6.10
CA TYR A 823 -0.63 27.32 5.43
C TYR A 823 0.85 27.04 5.12
N PHE A 824 1.59 26.53 6.10
CA PHE A 824 2.98 26.13 5.93
C PHE A 824 3.13 25.00 4.91
N THR A 825 2.22 24.01 4.90
CA THR A 825 2.19 22.95 3.87
C THR A 825 2.05 23.55 2.46
N ALA A 826 1.13 24.50 2.26
CA ALA A 826 0.99 25.18 0.98
C ALA A 826 2.24 26.01 0.60
N MET A 827 2.92 26.61 1.58
CA MET A 827 4.18 27.35 1.36
C MET A 827 5.33 26.40 0.95
N VAL A 828 5.63 25.36 1.72
CA VAL A 828 6.74 24.43 1.38
C VAL A 828 6.49 23.66 0.09
N MET A 829 5.23 23.41 -0.27
CA MET A 829 4.84 22.87 -1.58
C MET A 829 5.02 23.90 -2.71
N THR A 830 4.77 25.19 -2.45
CA THR A 830 5.04 26.27 -3.42
C THR A 830 6.54 26.35 -3.76
N HIS A 831 7.43 26.15 -2.79
CA HIS A 831 8.89 26.13 -3.01
C HIS A 831 9.47 24.73 -3.32
N GLY A 832 8.67 23.65 -3.30
CA GLY A 832 9.11 22.29 -3.64
C GLY A 832 10.05 21.62 -2.62
N ILE A 833 9.84 21.89 -1.32
CA ILE A 833 10.68 21.46 -0.19
C ILE A 833 9.90 20.73 0.92
N TYR A 834 8.80 20.06 0.57
CA TYR A 834 7.98 19.25 1.50
C TYR A 834 8.68 17.95 1.89
N SER A 835 8.57 17.50 3.14
CA SER A 835 9.26 16.32 3.69
C SER A 835 8.96 15.00 2.97
N HIS A 836 7.79 14.86 2.36
CA HIS A 836 7.41 13.67 1.58
C HIS A 836 7.74 13.80 0.07
N ASP A 837 8.46 14.86 -0.34
CA ASP A 837 8.98 15.01 -1.69
C ASP A 837 10.34 14.30 -1.81
N ALA A 838 10.34 13.08 -2.35
CA ALA A 838 11.54 12.26 -2.48
C ALA A 838 12.68 12.95 -3.25
N ASP A 839 12.38 13.87 -4.18
CA ASP A 839 13.42 14.61 -4.89
C ASP A 839 14.05 15.70 -4.02
N TRP A 840 13.29 16.34 -3.13
CA TRP A 840 13.84 17.27 -2.13
C TRP A 840 14.72 16.53 -1.12
N VAL A 841 14.19 15.46 -0.52
CA VAL A 841 14.89 14.64 0.48
C VAL A 841 16.21 14.11 -0.10
N ARG A 842 16.21 13.66 -1.37
CA ARG A 842 17.43 13.24 -2.07
C ARG A 842 18.40 14.40 -2.30
N ARG A 843 17.94 15.55 -2.84
CA ARG A 843 18.79 16.73 -3.10
C ARG A 843 19.53 17.20 -1.84
N ILE A 844 18.82 17.38 -0.72
CA ILE A 844 19.42 17.91 0.51
C ILE A 844 20.37 16.90 1.18
N SER A 845 20.05 15.60 1.11
CA SER A 845 20.91 14.53 1.63
C SER A 845 22.19 14.35 0.80
N SER A 846 22.11 14.42 -0.54
CA SER A 846 23.29 14.36 -1.39
C SER A 846 24.19 15.59 -1.23
N TYR A 847 23.62 16.78 -1.05
CA TYR A 847 24.40 17.99 -0.79
C TYR A 847 25.13 17.92 0.56
N SER A 848 24.43 17.54 1.64
CA SER A 848 25.08 17.39 2.96
C SER A 848 26.16 16.29 2.99
N GLN A 849 26.03 15.26 2.15
CA GLN A 849 27.07 14.24 1.92
C GLN A 849 28.30 14.75 1.15
N MET A 850 28.14 15.77 0.30
CA MET A 850 29.25 16.38 -0.45
C MET A 850 30.03 17.37 0.43
N THR A 851 29.34 18.31 1.08
CA THR A 851 29.99 19.43 1.81
C THR A 851 30.97 18.97 2.90
N ILE A 852 30.72 17.84 3.57
CA ILE A 852 31.64 17.31 4.59
C ILE A 852 32.90 16.68 3.97
N LYS A 853 32.82 16.06 2.78
CA LYS A 853 34.01 15.51 2.11
C LYS A 853 34.99 16.59 1.68
N ASP A 854 34.49 17.78 1.34
CA ASP A 854 35.33 18.93 1.04
C ASP A 854 35.97 19.49 2.33
N LEU A 855 35.29 19.43 3.49
CA LEU A 855 35.83 19.80 4.80
C LEU A 855 36.92 18.84 5.32
N ASP A 856 36.80 17.54 5.05
CA ASP A 856 37.83 16.52 5.33
C ASP A 856 39.06 16.64 4.41
N SER A 857 38.98 17.42 3.33
CA SER A 857 40.02 17.53 2.30
C SER A 857 41.00 18.68 2.54
N SER A 858 42.27 18.46 2.20
CA SER A 858 43.30 19.51 2.27
C SER A 858 42.99 20.63 1.26
N PRO A 859 43.27 21.92 1.57
CA PRO A 859 42.75 23.08 0.83
C PRO A 859 43.48 23.37 -0.50
N SER A 860 43.77 22.35 -1.30
CA SER A 860 44.52 22.42 -2.56
C SER A 860 43.81 21.83 -3.78
N SER A 861 42.65 21.16 -3.60
CA SER A 861 41.80 20.71 -4.71
C SER A 861 40.62 21.65 -4.95
N SER A 862 40.66 22.41 -6.05
CA SER A 862 39.61 23.35 -6.46
C SER A 862 38.38 22.64 -7.05
N CYS A 863 37.62 21.94 -6.21
CA CYS A 863 36.24 21.59 -6.54
C CYS A 863 35.39 22.87 -6.54
N GLY A 864 34.65 23.13 -7.62
CA GLY A 864 33.93 24.40 -7.78
C GLY A 864 32.79 24.54 -6.77
N HIS A 865 32.73 25.69 -6.08
CA HIS A 865 31.64 26.01 -5.14
C HIS A 865 30.27 25.91 -5.81
N GLN A 866 29.58 24.78 -5.62
CA GLN A 866 28.19 24.64 -6.02
C GLN A 866 27.33 25.35 -4.96
N ASN A 867 26.57 26.36 -5.39
CA ASN A 867 25.60 27.01 -4.51
C ASN A 867 24.65 25.98 -3.89
N PRO A 868 24.28 26.11 -2.60
CA PRO A 868 23.43 25.14 -1.93
C PRO A 868 22.06 25.04 -2.65
N PRO A 869 21.45 23.84 -2.76
CA PRO A 869 20.28 23.58 -3.60
C PRO A 869 18.95 24.08 -2.98
N LEU A 870 18.97 25.29 -2.43
CA LEU A 870 17.88 25.93 -1.71
C LEU A 870 17.03 26.78 -2.67
N PRO A 871 15.69 26.78 -2.54
CA PRO A 871 14.83 27.61 -3.36
C PRO A 871 14.93 29.10 -3.02
N LEU A 872 14.61 29.96 -4.00
CA LEU A 872 14.24 31.34 -3.73
C LEU A 872 13.09 31.36 -2.71
N GLY A 873 13.21 32.21 -1.68
CA GLY A 873 12.30 32.23 -0.52
C GLY A 873 12.78 31.43 0.70
N TRP A 874 13.96 30.79 0.67
CA TRP A 874 14.46 29.95 1.77
C TRP A 874 14.38 30.59 3.17
N ALA A 875 14.87 31.83 3.33
CA ALA A 875 14.89 32.49 4.63
C ALA A 875 13.48 32.61 5.26
N LYS A 876 12.47 32.92 4.43
CA LYS A 876 11.06 32.96 4.81
C LYS A 876 10.51 31.57 5.19
N CYS A 877 10.95 30.53 4.49
CA CYS A 877 10.60 29.15 4.82
C CYS A 877 11.21 28.71 6.16
N ALA A 878 12.45 29.11 6.47
CA ALA A 878 13.10 28.86 7.75
C ALA A 878 12.43 29.65 8.90
N GLU A 879 12.15 30.94 8.70
CA GLU A 879 11.40 31.77 9.65
C GLU A 879 10.01 31.17 9.96
N LEU A 880 9.23 30.84 8.92
CA LEU A 880 7.92 30.22 9.08
C LEU A 880 8.01 28.82 9.71
N SER A 881 9.10 28.07 9.47
CA SER A 881 9.35 26.80 10.17
C SER A 881 9.50 27.02 11.68
N ARG A 882 10.31 28.01 12.10
CA ARG A 882 10.45 28.39 13.52
C ARG A 882 9.10 28.72 14.14
N SER A 883 8.34 29.62 13.51
CA SER A 883 7.05 30.09 14.04
C SER A 883 6.00 28.97 14.11
N CYS A 884 5.89 28.11 13.09
CA CYS A 884 4.96 26.98 13.11
C CYS A 884 5.38 25.89 14.12
N MET A 885 6.68 25.55 14.20
CA MET A 885 7.17 24.57 15.18
C MET A 885 7.00 25.08 16.61
N LYS A 886 7.28 26.36 16.89
CA LYS A 886 7.04 26.99 18.19
C LYS A 886 5.54 27.00 18.55
N LEU A 887 4.67 27.41 17.62
CA LEU A 887 3.21 27.37 17.81
C LEU A 887 2.71 25.95 18.09
N PHE A 888 3.26 24.94 17.40
CA PHE A 888 2.95 23.54 17.66
C PHE A 888 3.40 23.11 19.06
N VAL A 889 4.63 23.44 19.46
CA VAL A 889 5.21 23.09 20.76
C VAL A 889 4.38 23.67 21.91
N GLU A 890 4.09 24.97 21.87
CA GLU A 890 3.45 25.70 22.96
C GLU A 890 1.92 25.51 23.01
N SER A 891 1.26 25.11 21.91
CA SER A 891 -0.18 24.77 21.97
C SER A 891 -0.42 23.54 22.86
N PRO A 892 -1.59 23.43 23.51
CA PRO A 892 -2.08 22.14 24.00
C PRO A 892 -2.12 21.10 22.88
N LYS A 893 -2.18 19.82 23.26
CA LYS A 893 -2.18 18.69 22.32
C LYS A 893 -3.50 17.95 22.39
N THR A 894 -4.03 17.63 21.21
CA THR A 894 -5.04 16.61 20.96
C THR A 894 -4.47 15.60 19.98
N ASP A 895 -4.96 14.37 19.94
CA ASP A 895 -4.48 13.36 19.00
C ASP A 895 -4.66 13.85 17.54
N CYS A 896 -5.79 14.50 17.24
CA CYS A 896 -6.02 15.16 15.96
C CYS A 896 -4.95 16.22 15.64
N SER A 897 -4.55 17.06 16.61
CA SER A 897 -3.54 18.11 16.40
C SER A 897 -2.15 17.54 16.13
N ILE A 898 -1.79 16.40 16.74
CA ILE A 898 -0.50 15.73 16.50
C ILE A 898 -0.50 15.20 15.07
N TRP A 899 -1.40 14.26 14.77
CA TRP A 899 -1.43 13.54 13.49
C TRP A 899 -1.63 14.46 12.28
N SER A 900 -2.46 15.50 12.37
CA SER A 900 -2.68 16.43 11.26
C SER A 900 -1.51 17.37 11.00
N ASN A 901 -0.65 17.63 12.00
CA ASN A 901 0.49 18.53 11.87
C ASN A 901 1.82 17.81 11.58
N SER A 902 1.95 16.50 11.87
CA SER A 902 3.20 15.74 11.75
C SER A 902 3.97 15.97 10.45
N CYS A 903 3.36 15.78 9.27
CA CYS A 903 4.03 15.94 7.97
C CYS A 903 4.61 17.36 7.75
N ALA A 904 3.88 18.37 8.21
CA ALA A 904 4.31 19.76 8.19
C ALA A 904 5.44 19.99 9.21
N HIS A 905 5.31 19.47 10.43
CA HIS A 905 6.33 19.57 11.48
C HIS A 905 7.67 18.94 11.04
N PHE A 906 7.65 17.78 10.37
CA PHE A 906 8.86 17.17 9.80
C PHE A 906 9.43 17.93 8.59
N SER A 907 8.60 18.66 7.85
CA SER A 907 9.10 19.59 6.82
C SER A 907 9.85 20.76 7.46
N GLY A 908 9.33 21.31 8.57
CA GLY A 908 9.99 22.33 9.37
C GLY A 908 11.33 21.83 9.94
N LEU A 909 11.34 20.62 10.54
CA LEU A 909 12.56 19.99 11.05
C LEU A 909 13.65 19.87 9.98
N ILE A 910 13.34 19.34 8.79
CA ILE A 910 14.31 19.23 7.69
C ILE A 910 14.81 20.62 7.24
N ILE A 911 13.93 21.63 7.23
CA ILE A 911 14.31 23.00 6.86
C ILE A 911 15.22 23.62 7.91
N LEU A 912 14.97 23.45 9.22
CA LEU A 912 15.83 23.99 10.27
C LEU A 912 17.19 23.27 10.33
N LEU A 913 17.22 21.95 10.25
CA LEU A 913 18.48 21.18 10.17
C LEU A 913 19.30 21.59 8.94
N ALA A 914 18.66 21.78 7.79
CA ALA A 914 19.30 22.32 6.59
C ALA A 914 19.81 23.76 6.78
N ASN A 915 19.06 24.61 7.48
CA ASN A 915 19.47 25.98 7.76
C ASN A 915 20.69 26.04 8.68
N MET A 916 20.73 25.17 9.70
CA MET A 916 21.87 25.04 10.63
C MET A 916 23.16 24.58 9.93
N PHE A 917 23.11 23.59 9.01
CA PHE A 917 24.32 23.13 8.35
C PHE A 917 24.78 24.02 7.18
N VAL A 918 23.88 24.74 6.52
CA VAL A 918 24.23 25.67 5.41
C VAL A 918 24.64 27.05 5.91
N PHE A 919 24.07 27.52 7.04
CA PHE A 919 24.37 28.83 7.63
C PHE A 919 24.72 28.71 9.13
N PRO A 920 25.76 27.95 9.52
CA PRO A 920 26.10 27.63 10.92
C PRO A 920 26.41 28.82 11.84
N ASP A 921 26.53 30.04 11.31
CA ASP A 921 26.73 31.30 12.04
C ASP A 921 25.43 32.11 12.23
N HIS A 922 24.27 31.61 11.82
CA HIS A 922 23.03 32.37 11.81
C HIS A 922 22.49 32.73 13.22
N PRO A 923 21.89 33.91 13.43
CA PRO A 923 21.55 34.42 14.77
C PRO A 923 20.52 33.58 15.57
N HIS A 924 19.76 32.71 14.91
CA HIS A 924 18.74 31.85 15.55
C HIS A 924 19.22 30.43 15.89
N LEU A 925 20.54 30.15 15.86
CA LEU A 925 21.10 28.80 15.91
C LEU A 925 20.66 27.98 17.13
N MET A 926 20.65 28.61 18.32
CA MET A 926 20.22 27.97 19.56
C MET A 926 18.73 27.61 19.54
N THR A 927 17.88 28.47 18.95
CA THR A 927 16.44 28.24 18.80
C THR A 927 16.15 27.11 17.81
N ASP A 928 16.90 27.06 16.71
CA ASP A 928 16.73 26.00 15.70
C ASP A 928 17.16 24.65 16.24
N ASN A 929 18.27 24.60 17.00
CA ASN A 929 18.70 23.39 17.69
C ASN A 929 17.68 22.94 18.75
N GLU A 930 17.11 23.85 19.53
CA GLU A 930 16.10 23.52 20.53
C GLU A 930 14.82 22.96 19.88
N LEU A 931 14.28 23.65 18.86
CA LEU A 931 13.09 23.19 18.12
C LEU A 931 13.35 21.86 17.39
N ALA A 932 14.56 21.65 16.84
CA ALA A 932 14.93 20.40 16.21
C ALA A 932 14.95 19.24 17.22
N ASN A 933 15.57 19.42 18.38
CA ASN A 933 15.60 18.44 19.46
C ASN A 933 14.20 18.09 20.00
N GLN A 934 13.30 19.08 20.06
CA GLN A 934 11.91 18.83 20.47
C GLN A 934 11.13 18.03 19.41
N ALA A 935 11.31 18.35 18.13
CA ALA A 935 10.69 17.64 17.02
C ALA A 935 11.23 16.21 16.83
N LEU A 936 12.52 15.98 17.08
CA LEU A 936 13.14 14.65 17.07
C LEU A 936 12.52 13.74 18.12
N ARG A 937 12.33 14.20 19.37
CA ARG A 937 11.65 13.41 20.42
C ARG A 937 10.22 13.03 20.05
N LEU A 938 9.50 13.90 19.33
CA LEU A 938 8.18 13.54 18.81
C LEU A 938 8.26 12.50 17.68
N PHE A 939 9.29 12.55 16.83
CA PHE A 939 9.54 11.54 15.80
C PHE A 939 9.83 10.17 16.44
N GLU A 940 10.73 10.12 17.43
CA GLU A 940 11.07 8.91 18.19
C GLU A 940 9.85 8.31 18.90
N LEU A 941 9.01 9.16 19.53
CA LEU A 941 7.74 8.74 20.11
C LEU A 941 6.76 8.18 19.07
N MET A 942 6.64 8.82 17.90
CA MET A 942 5.77 8.32 16.82
C MET A 942 6.28 6.99 16.25
N LEU A 943 7.59 6.72 16.30
CA LEU A 943 8.19 5.45 15.87
C LEU A 943 8.04 4.34 16.91
N SER A 944 8.00 4.66 18.21
CA SER A 944 7.79 3.66 19.28
C SER A 944 6.34 3.20 19.42
N MET A 945 5.41 3.82 18.68
CA MET A 945 4.04 3.34 18.56
C MET A 945 3.96 2.12 17.64
N LYS A 946 3.36 1.03 18.13
CA LYS A 946 3.12 -0.22 17.35
C LYS A 946 2.37 -0.04 16.02
N SER A 947 1.72 1.10 15.82
CA SER A 947 1.14 1.44 14.53
C SER A 947 2.22 1.73 13.48
N TYR A 948 3.39 2.27 13.83
CA TYR A 948 4.43 2.72 12.89
C TYR A 948 5.65 1.79 12.76
N GLU A 949 5.77 0.76 13.60
CA GLU A 949 6.87 -0.23 13.54
C GLU A 949 7.07 -0.80 12.11
N ASP A 950 5.99 -1.08 11.37
CA ASP A 950 6.04 -1.61 10.00
C ASP A 950 6.32 -0.56 8.89
N TYR A 951 6.24 0.74 9.18
CA TYR A 951 6.05 1.75 8.12
C TYR A 951 7.36 2.26 7.52
N GLU A 952 7.97 1.40 6.70
CA GLU A 952 9.24 1.57 5.97
C GLU A 952 9.54 2.99 5.43
N SER A 953 8.56 3.71 4.88
CA SER A 953 8.79 5.09 4.38
C SER A 953 9.05 6.13 5.47
N PHE A 954 8.55 5.90 6.69
CA PHE A 954 8.72 6.75 7.85
C PHE A 954 10.06 6.46 8.54
N HIS A 955 10.47 5.19 8.61
CA HIS A 955 11.84 4.79 8.98
C HIS A 955 12.89 5.40 8.04
N ARG A 956 12.67 5.36 6.70
CA ARG A 956 13.57 6.04 5.75
C ARG A 956 13.65 7.56 5.99
N LEU A 957 12.54 8.21 6.32
CA LEU A 957 12.54 9.64 6.64
C LEU A 957 13.28 9.93 7.96
N HIS A 958 13.16 9.05 8.95
CA HIS A 958 13.83 9.13 10.24
C HIS A 958 15.36 9.03 10.12
N GLU A 959 15.87 8.03 9.38
CA GLU A 959 17.32 7.88 9.21
C GLU A 959 17.94 9.04 8.42
N VAL A 960 17.23 9.60 7.43
CA VAL A 960 17.65 10.86 6.78
C VAL A 960 17.64 12.04 7.76
N VAL A 961 16.62 12.16 8.61
CA VAL A 961 16.53 13.25 9.59
C VAL A 961 17.60 13.15 10.67
N LYS A 962 17.90 11.95 11.18
CA LYS A 962 19.04 11.69 12.06
C LYS A 962 20.37 12.09 11.43
N GLU A 963 20.60 11.68 10.20
CA GLU A 963 21.84 11.97 9.49
C GLU A 963 21.99 13.47 9.19
N LEU A 964 20.92 14.16 8.82
CA LEU A 964 20.90 15.62 8.70
C LEU A 964 21.15 16.31 10.05
N HIS A 965 20.62 15.77 11.16
CA HIS A 965 20.85 16.32 12.50
C HIS A 965 22.30 16.19 12.95
N ARG A 966 22.89 14.99 12.79
CA ARG A 966 24.32 14.74 13.07
C ARG A 966 25.21 15.73 12.30
N ARG A 967 24.98 15.87 11.00
CA ARG A 967 25.74 16.80 10.12
C ARG A 967 25.55 18.27 10.50
N ALA A 968 24.35 18.65 10.97
CA ALA A 968 24.09 20.01 11.43
C ALA A 968 24.86 20.34 12.72
N LEU A 969 24.97 19.40 13.67
CA LEU A 969 25.79 19.59 14.87
C LEU A 969 27.28 19.69 14.52
N GLU A 970 27.79 18.81 13.66
CA GLU A 970 29.20 18.81 13.21
C GLU A 970 29.60 20.14 12.54
N ALA A 971 28.75 20.70 11.67
CA ALA A 971 28.98 22.00 11.04
C ALA A 971 29.01 23.16 12.05
N VAL A 972 28.16 23.10 13.09
CA VAL A 972 28.07 24.10 14.16
C VAL A 972 29.27 24.03 15.13
N GLU A 973 29.69 22.83 15.51
CA GLU A 973 30.88 22.63 16.36
C GLU A 973 32.15 23.15 15.66
N GLU A 974 32.32 22.88 14.37
CA GLU A 974 33.48 23.32 13.59
C GLU A 974 33.55 24.84 13.43
N VAL A 975 32.40 25.53 13.26
CA VAL A 975 32.36 27.01 13.23
C VAL A 975 32.57 27.59 14.63
N THR A 976 32.00 26.98 15.67
CA THR A 976 32.22 27.39 17.06
C THR A 976 33.71 27.25 17.44
N ARG A 977 34.37 26.18 17.00
CA ARG A 977 35.81 25.95 17.15
C ARG A 977 36.62 27.05 16.45
N LYS A 978 36.34 27.32 15.17
CA LYS A 978 37.02 28.38 14.40
C LYS A 978 36.84 29.77 15.01
N GLN A 979 35.64 30.11 15.46
CA GLN A 979 35.37 31.40 16.15
C GLN A 979 36.14 31.49 17.48
N LYS A 980 36.22 30.39 18.25
CA LYS A 980 37.00 30.33 19.48
C LYS A 980 38.50 30.47 19.21
N GLU A 981 39.05 29.76 18.23
CA GLU A 981 40.46 29.85 17.81
C GLU A 981 40.82 31.27 17.35
N GLN A 982 39.92 31.93 16.61
CA GLN A 982 40.08 33.33 16.22
C GLN A 982 40.00 34.31 17.41
N ALA A 983 39.10 34.07 18.37
CA ALA A 983 38.98 34.89 19.58
C ALA A 983 40.21 34.73 20.51
N GLU A 984 40.74 33.51 20.65
CA GLU A 984 41.97 33.22 21.39
C GLU A 984 43.19 33.84 20.69
N ALA A 985 43.30 33.75 19.37
CA ALA A 985 44.34 34.43 18.59
C ALA A 985 44.27 35.96 18.72
N ALA A 986 43.06 36.55 18.68
CA ALA A 986 42.84 37.98 18.89
C ALA A 986 43.20 38.43 20.32
N ALA A 987 42.88 37.61 21.34
CA ALA A 987 43.26 37.87 22.73
C ALA A 987 44.78 37.78 22.94
N VAL A 988 45.46 36.82 22.30
CA VAL A 988 46.93 36.72 22.31
C VAL A 988 47.57 37.92 21.60
N ALA A 989 47.03 38.36 20.46
CA ALA A 989 47.50 39.55 19.76
C ALA A 989 47.31 40.84 20.58
N ALA A 990 46.18 40.99 21.27
CA ALA A 990 45.93 42.11 22.17
C ALA A 990 46.89 42.10 23.39
N SER A 991 47.11 40.93 23.99
CA SER A 991 48.06 40.74 25.10
C SER A 991 49.50 41.11 24.69
N ALA A 992 49.92 40.71 23.48
CA ALA A 992 51.24 41.02 22.94
C ALA A 992 51.46 42.52 22.66
N MET A 993 50.40 43.33 22.57
CA MET A 993 50.50 44.80 22.43
C MET A 993 50.62 45.53 23.78
N ASP A 994 50.33 44.88 24.91
CA ASP A 994 50.30 45.52 26.24
C ASP A 994 51.62 45.37 27.02
N THR A 995 52.56 44.54 26.54
CA THR A 995 53.87 44.27 27.18
C THR A 995 55.05 44.68 26.30
N GLY A 996 55.76 45.77 26.62
CA GLY A 996 56.82 46.32 25.77
C GLY A 996 58.20 46.56 26.42
N LEU A 997 59.24 46.45 25.57
CA LEU A 997 60.62 46.98 25.71
C LEU A 997 61.58 46.25 26.70
N PRO A 998 62.94 46.39 26.61
CA PRO A 998 63.75 47.19 25.66
C PRO A 998 64.97 46.47 24.96
N PHE A 999 65.49 47.10 23.88
CA PHE A 999 66.87 47.11 23.30
C PHE A 999 67.94 46.03 23.61
N GLY A 1000 68.71 45.54 22.59
CA GLY A 1000 69.84 44.61 22.86
C GLY A 1000 71.01 44.25 21.88
N ALA A 1001 71.04 44.59 20.58
CA ALA A 1001 72.22 44.47 19.65
C ALA A 1001 72.80 43.08 19.20
N GLN A 1002 73.58 43.12 18.09
CA GLN A 1002 74.37 42.07 17.39
C GLN A 1002 73.54 41.03 16.58
N LEU A 1003 73.58 41.00 15.23
CA LEU A 1003 74.63 40.49 14.30
C LEU A 1003 74.72 38.94 14.30
N GLU A 1004 74.65 38.19 13.19
CA GLU A 1004 74.70 38.56 11.75
C GLU A 1004 74.03 37.47 10.85
N ASP A 1005 73.51 37.87 9.69
CA ASP A 1005 73.11 37.10 8.47
C ASP A 1005 71.96 36.06 8.40
N GLU A 1006 71.42 35.99 7.16
CA GLU A 1006 70.41 35.13 6.50
C GLU A 1006 68.89 35.33 6.77
N VAL A 1007 68.12 35.09 5.68
CA VAL A 1007 66.66 35.22 5.47
C VAL A 1007 66.11 36.66 5.30
N GLU A 1008 66.07 37.11 4.04
CA GLU A 1008 65.05 38.07 3.59
C GLU A 1008 63.65 37.43 3.62
N PHE A 1009 62.61 38.13 4.11
CA PHE A 1009 61.51 38.68 3.27
C PHE A 1009 60.42 39.37 4.14
N PHE A 1010 59.94 40.54 3.69
CA PHE A 1010 59.10 41.51 4.44
C PHE A 1010 59.82 42.11 5.68
N ARG A 1011 59.73 43.41 6.00
CA ARG A 1011 58.97 44.59 5.48
C ARG A 1011 59.83 45.84 5.82
N ASP A 1012 59.73 47.03 5.21
CA ASP A 1012 58.60 47.96 5.12
C ASP A 1012 58.87 49.17 4.17
N ALA A 1013 58.00 50.21 4.18
CA ALA A 1013 58.17 51.51 3.53
C ALA A 1013 59.27 52.39 4.24
N GLU A 1014 59.69 53.60 3.82
CA GLU A 1014 59.04 54.74 3.14
C GLU A 1014 60.06 55.62 2.36
N ALA A 1015 59.56 56.60 1.57
CA ALA A 1015 60.21 57.91 1.40
C ALA A 1015 59.21 58.97 0.89
N ALA A 1016 59.37 60.24 1.29
CA ALA A 1016 58.53 61.36 0.85
C ALA A 1016 59.38 62.59 0.48
N ALA A 1017 58.93 63.37 -0.52
CA ALA A 1017 58.93 64.84 -0.58
C ALA A 1017 58.85 65.38 -2.03
N LEU A 1018 57.78 66.11 -2.38
CA LEU A 1018 57.83 67.57 -2.65
C LEU A 1018 56.48 68.13 -3.18
N GLU A 1019 56.27 69.42 -2.90
CA GLU A 1019 55.34 70.38 -3.53
C GLU A 1019 53.81 70.11 -3.57
N GLY A 1020 53.07 71.05 -2.97
CA GLY A 1020 51.69 71.42 -3.35
C GLY A 1020 51.69 72.84 -3.94
N PRO A 1021 50.59 73.64 -3.87
CA PRO A 1021 49.29 73.37 -3.23
C PRO A 1021 48.07 73.61 -4.15
N PHE A 1022 46.85 73.27 -3.70
CA PHE A 1022 45.75 74.26 -3.51
C PHE A 1022 44.53 73.64 -2.77
N VAL A 1023 43.64 74.52 -2.29
CA VAL A 1023 42.50 74.21 -1.39
C VAL A 1023 41.22 73.85 -2.17
N GLY A 1024 40.42 72.89 -1.66
CA GLY A 1024 39.06 72.60 -2.16
C GLY A 1024 38.23 71.76 -1.17
N THR A 1025 37.10 72.29 -0.69
CA THR A 1025 36.30 71.72 0.42
C THR A 1025 35.25 70.66 0.03
N PHE A 1026 34.85 69.88 1.04
CA PHE A 1026 33.78 68.86 1.04
C PHE A 1026 32.34 69.44 0.94
N VAL A 1027 31.35 68.52 0.97
CA VAL A 1027 29.88 68.69 1.21
C VAL A 1027 28.98 68.66 -0.08
N PRO A 1028 27.80 67.96 -0.09
CA PRO A 1028 27.17 67.48 -1.33
C PRO A 1028 25.73 67.98 -1.61
N ALA A 1029 25.20 67.66 -2.80
CA ALA A 1029 23.76 67.64 -3.10
C ALA A 1029 23.40 66.69 -4.27
N SER A 1030 22.13 66.31 -4.34
CA SER A 1030 21.39 65.59 -5.41
C SER A 1030 20.13 66.42 -5.74
N PRO A 1031 19.27 66.17 -6.76
CA PRO A 1031 19.35 65.33 -7.99
C PRO A 1031 19.11 66.16 -9.30
N PHE A 1032 18.95 65.49 -10.47
CA PHE A 1032 17.97 65.74 -11.58
C PHE A 1032 18.49 65.53 -13.04
N ALA A 1033 17.52 65.42 -13.98
CA ALA A 1033 17.58 65.42 -15.45
C ALA A 1033 18.24 64.20 -16.13
N THR A 1034 17.62 63.38 -17.03
CA THR A 1034 16.67 63.52 -18.16
C THR A 1034 17.26 63.95 -19.51
N THR A 1035 17.37 63.01 -20.46
CA THR A 1035 17.19 63.05 -21.95
C THR A 1035 17.82 61.76 -22.53
N SER A 1036 17.25 60.86 -23.34
CA SER A 1036 16.26 60.86 -24.47
C SER A 1036 16.92 60.74 -25.87
N TRP A 1037 16.11 60.37 -26.90
CA TRP A 1037 16.48 60.04 -28.31
C TRP A 1037 17.15 58.66 -28.52
N GLY A 1038 16.84 57.83 -29.55
CA GLY A 1038 15.80 57.80 -30.62
C GLY A 1038 15.67 56.35 -31.19
N LEU A 1039 14.53 55.86 -31.70
CA LEU A 1039 13.99 55.93 -33.10
C LEU A 1039 14.85 55.18 -34.16
N GLU A 1040 14.35 54.39 -35.14
CA GLU A 1040 13.02 54.11 -35.78
C GLU A 1040 12.88 52.58 -36.16
N GLY A 1041 11.78 51.98 -36.68
CA GLY A 1041 10.39 52.43 -36.92
C GLY A 1041 9.59 51.77 -38.08
N LEU A 1042 9.34 50.43 -38.10
CA LEU A 1042 8.46 49.71 -39.06
C LEU A 1042 7.46 48.81 -38.29
N GLN A 1043 6.13 48.93 -38.32
CA GLN A 1043 5.12 48.81 -39.42
C GLN A 1043 5.05 47.41 -40.06
N SER A 1044 3.90 46.72 -40.23
CA SER A 1044 2.47 46.88 -39.83
C SER A 1044 1.73 45.51 -40.04
N GLU A 1045 0.41 45.21 -39.92
CA GLU A 1045 -0.91 45.91 -39.94
C GLU A 1045 -2.03 45.15 -39.14
N VAL A 1046 -3.19 45.82 -38.93
CA VAL A 1046 -4.63 45.41 -38.95
C VAL A 1046 -5.05 43.92 -38.79
N GLY A 1047 -6.12 43.53 -38.07
CA GLY A 1047 -7.22 44.20 -37.32
C GLY A 1047 -8.11 43.13 -36.60
N GLN A 1048 -9.24 43.37 -35.93
CA GLN A 1048 -10.17 44.52 -35.77
C GLN A 1048 -10.68 44.66 -34.32
N VAL A 1049 -11.49 45.71 -34.04
CA VAL A 1049 -12.03 46.13 -32.71
C VAL A 1049 -13.48 46.61 -32.89
N PRO A 1050 -14.45 46.25 -32.02
CA PRO A 1050 -15.04 47.22 -31.06
C PRO A 1050 -15.51 46.59 -29.72
N SER A 1051 -15.90 47.30 -28.66
CA SER A 1051 -16.18 48.75 -28.47
C SER A 1051 -15.75 49.29 -27.08
N LEU A 1052 -15.67 50.62 -26.95
CA LEU A 1052 -15.38 51.36 -25.70
C LEU A 1052 -16.64 52.00 -25.07
N ALA A 1053 -16.71 51.99 -23.73
CA ALA A 1053 -17.26 53.06 -22.86
C ALA A 1053 -16.80 52.77 -21.40
N THR A 1054 -15.92 53.52 -20.70
CA THR A 1054 -15.97 54.93 -20.21
C THR A 1054 -17.14 55.21 -19.24
N TYR A 1055 -16.99 55.66 -17.98
CA TYR A 1055 -15.89 56.13 -17.11
C TYR A 1055 -16.00 55.41 -15.71
N SER A 1056 -14.94 55.12 -14.94
CA SER A 1056 -14.12 55.98 -14.04
C SER A 1056 -14.84 56.45 -12.74
N PRO A 1057 -14.15 56.74 -11.61
CA PRO A 1057 -14.01 55.72 -10.55
C PRO A 1057 -14.24 56.20 -9.10
N PHE A 1058 -14.34 55.23 -8.18
CA PHE A 1058 -13.98 55.33 -6.75
C PHE A 1058 -13.46 53.98 -6.27
#